data_AF-A0A3M1D3B1-F1
#
_entry.id   AF-A0A3M1D3B1-F1
#
_cell.length_a   1.000
_cell.length_b   1.000
_cell.length_c   1.000
_cell.angle_alpha   90.00
_cell.angle_beta   90.00
_cell.angle_gamma   90.00
#
_symmetry.space_group_name_H-M   'P 1'
#
loop_
_entity.id
_entity.type
_entity.pdbx_description
1 polymer ?
#
loop_
_entity_poly.entity_id
_entity_poly.type
_entity_poly.pdbx_seq_one_letter_code
_entity_poly.pdbx_strand_id
1 'polypeptide(L)'
;MDRLEKILHQVDLPGRYIGGEVNSVRKSPEGVICRLVLAFPDLYEVGTSYLGFQILYQAVNREPDLWAERVFSPGLDMERELKQAGLELFSLESRTPLNRFDLVGFTRQHELNDLDILAMLKLGGIPPVAAHRTDDHPIVLLGGPGASHPEPIAPAVDAVFIGDADRTLVELARLVGSARRSGKTRGEILRMLAKMPGVYVPSLYRPVFTSGGAYQRLEPLEGAPEVIRRHLEPDLDVLDVPTSPVVPMVQAIHDRFTVEIQRGCSRGCRFCQAGMINRPTRQRSSGVVVDRIRKALKKTGHDDVSLLSLSAGDHPQLVPIVKALAESAGTGLAVSLPSLRAETLSSDVANAIAGLRKTGFTIAPEAGSARLRAVINKDLDEHDILTAAEKAFAAGWHLLKLYFMIGLPTETQQDRLELVELVGKVRRLLPRSGRARLHVGISTFVPKPHTPFQWEGMLGVDQIERIQSELRDRLRSVGRVKTGWTLPAMSVAEGMISRADRRLFPLLLELAERGHRLCSWTENFDEKAFAEVFERYERVTGGVLAERDIDKPLPWEHLDMGPDRQFLLAEREKALRAETTYDCLEGDCYVCGACQQEGAGPVRDLLPPSTNAVVHESDPMPRRYRLRLSKRGPARFLGHLDFMRQVTRALLRAGWPVLYSGGFHPKPKVSFGPALKVGLESLAEYLEVELDEGRAPGSQELEERLRKTLPEGVELLELVRCGHGQPSLSRQVRAIRYRLEFGGKANSKMLAEQLEQLKQRPAWPVERKGRRGTRTLDIRKAVSVLRPVDGDMAAVELEVDLSSGLSPRPEDVAELLGMELSSALKLELVFEPWRAEA
;
A
#
# COMPACT_ATOMS: atom_id res chain seq x y z
N MET A 1 -27.67 0.19 -7.57
CA MET A 1 -26.90 1.44 -7.34
C MET A 1 -27.33 2.13 -6.06
N ASP A 2 -28.64 2.36 -5.86
CA ASP A 2 -29.18 3.08 -4.68
C ASP A 2 -28.72 2.54 -3.30
N ARG A 3 -28.58 1.22 -3.11
CA ARG A 3 -28.12 0.65 -1.84
C ARG A 3 -26.65 0.93 -1.51
N LEU A 4 -25.75 0.77 -2.49
CA LEU A 4 -24.32 1.02 -2.28
C LEU A 4 -24.06 2.50 -2.02
N GLU A 5 -24.74 3.38 -2.75
CA GLU A 5 -24.65 4.83 -2.56
C GLU A 5 -25.01 5.23 -1.12
N LYS A 6 -26.11 4.68 -0.58
CA LYS A 6 -26.50 4.86 0.83
C LYS A 6 -25.44 4.39 1.83
N ILE A 7 -24.76 3.28 1.53
CA ILE A 7 -23.65 2.77 2.36
C ILE A 7 -22.45 3.73 2.33
N LEU A 8 -22.09 4.27 1.15
CA LEU A 8 -20.95 5.18 1.02
C LEU A 8 -21.10 6.48 1.84
N HIS A 9 -22.32 6.90 2.15
CA HIS A 9 -22.54 8.05 3.04
C HIS A 9 -22.30 7.74 4.53
N GLN A 10 -22.20 6.47 4.90
CA GLN A 10 -22.12 6.01 6.30
C GLN A 10 -20.73 5.53 6.71
N VAL A 11 -19.79 5.46 5.77
CA VAL A 11 -18.42 4.98 5.97
C VAL A 11 -17.44 6.15 6.04
N ASP A 12 -16.32 5.97 6.75
CA ASP A 12 -15.37 7.04 7.06
C ASP A 12 -14.58 7.52 5.84
N LEU A 13 -14.25 6.61 4.91
CA LEU A 13 -13.45 6.92 3.72
C LEU A 13 -14.05 6.31 2.44
N PRO A 14 -15.18 6.83 1.94
CA PRO A 14 -15.91 6.21 0.84
C PRO A 14 -15.14 6.19 -0.49
N GLY A 15 -14.19 7.11 -0.67
CA GLY A 15 -13.33 7.18 -1.86
C GLY A 15 -12.55 5.90 -2.16
N ARG A 16 -12.38 4.98 -1.20
CA ARG A 16 -11.72 3.69 -1.44
C ARG A 16 -12.60 2.65 -2.14
N TYR A 17 -13.90 2.88 -2.24
CA TYR A 17 -14.88 1.91 -2.75
C TYR A 17 -15.57 2.35 -4.05
N ILE A 18 -15.29 3.56 -4.55
CA ILE A 18 -16.02 4.13 -5.69
C ILE A 18 -15.59 3.59 -7.06
N GLY A 19 -14.33 3.14 -7.18
CA GLY A 19 -13.71 2.77 -8.47
C GLY A 19 -13.46 3.98 -9.37
N GLY A 20 -13.32 3.75 -10.67
CA GLY A 20 -13.13 4.84 -11.67
C GLY A 20 -11.72 5.44 -11.67
N GLU A 21 -10.76 4.74 -11.08
CA GLU A 21 -9.37 5.17 -11.01
C GLU A 21 -8.75 5.34 -12.40
N VAL A 22 -7.88 6.34 -12.56
CA VAL A 22 -7.16 6.55 -13.81
C VAL A 22 -6.27 5.33 -14.08
N ASN A 23 -6.28 4.88 -15.34
CA ASN A 23 -5.64 3.64 -15.80
C ASN A 23 -6.25 2.33 -15.28
N SER A 24 -7.40 2.37 -14.57
CA SER A 24 -8.18 1.13 -14.35
C SER A 24 -8.76 0.62 -15.67
N VAL A 25 -8.80 -0.70 -15.83
CA VAL A 25 -9.23 -1.38 -17.05
C VAL A 25 -10.63 -1.97 -16.86
N ARG A 26 -11.56 -1.57 -17.73
CA ARG A 26 -12.88 -2.18 -17.86
C ARG A 26 -12.95 -2.86 -19.23
N LYS A 27 -13.38 -4.12 -19.26
CA LYS A 27 -13.63 -4.88 -20.49
C LYS A 27 -15.11 -5.26 -20.55
N SER A 28 -15.62 -5.57 -21.74
CA SER A 28 -16.92 -6.22 -21.81
C SER A 28 -16.75 -7.73 -21.53
N PRO A 29 -17.70 -8.39 -20.85
CA PRO A 29 -17.59 -9.83 -20.58
C PRO A 29 -17.52 -10.70 -21.83
N GLU A 30 -18.02 -10.21 -22.96
CA GLU A 30 -17.97 -10.90 -24.24
C GLU A 30 -16.52 -11.12 -24.70
N GLY A 31 -16.17 -12.36 -25.05
CA GLY A 31 -14.81 -12.70 -25.51
C GLY A 31 -13.78 -12.94 -24.40
N VAL A 32 -14.07 -12.56 -23.15
CA VAL A 32 -13.19 -12.85 -22.00
C VAL A 32 -13.32 -14.33 -21.63
N ILE A 33 -12.20 -15.07 -21.61
CA ILE A 33 -12.11 -16.49 -21.26
C ILE A 33 -11.99 -16.76 -19.77
N CYS A 34 -11.37 -15.84 -19.03
CA CYS A 34 -11.25 -15.90 -17.59
C CYS A 34 -11.40 -14.50 -17.01
N ARG A 35 -12.36 -14.34 -16.09
CA ARG A 35 -12.45 -13.19 -15.21
C ARG A 35 -11.80 -13.56 -13.88
N LEU A 36 -10.73 -12.87 -13.52
CA LEU A 36 -10.11 -13.01 -12.21
C LEU A 36 -10.22 -11.72 -11.41
N VAL A 37 -10.29 -11.87 -10.09
CA VAL A 37 -10.15 -10.76 -9.16
C VAL A 37 -8.89 -10.94 -8.34
N LEU A 38 -8.02 -9.93 -8.37
CA LEU A 38 -6.84 -9.82 -7.52
C LEU A 38 -7.29 -9.22 -6.18
N ALA A 39 -7.13 -9.99 -5.12
CA ALA A 39 -7.53 -9.65 -3.77
C ALA A 39 -6.30 -9.30 -2.92
N PHE A 40 -6.31 -8.10 -2.33
CA PHE A 40 -5.32 -7.70 -1.35
C PHE A 40 -5.94 -7.78 0.05
N PRO A 41 -5.42 -8.64 0.96
CA PRO A 41 -6.00 -8.89 2.28
C PRO A 41 -5.62 -7.82 3.31
N ASP A 42 -5.78 -6.56 2.94
CA ASP A 42 -5.63 -5.37 3.78
C ASP A 42 -6.38 -4.20 3.12
N LEU A 43 -6.38 -3.04 3.77
CA LEU A 43 -7.03 -1.82 3.28
C LEU A 43 -6.46 -1.36 1.94
N TYR A 44 -7.30 -0.66 1.19
CA TYR A 44 -7.01 -0.10 -0.14
C TYR A 44 -5.71 0.70 -0.20
N GLU A 45 -5.48 1.56 0.80
CA GLU A 45 -4.34 2.47 0.88
C GLU A 45 -3.00 1.73 1.00
N VAL A 46 -3.04 0.55 1.64
CA VAL A 46 -1.91 -0.38 1.75
C VAL A 46 -1.75 -1.12 0.44
N GLY A 47 -2.79 -1.81 -0.02
CA GLY A 47 -2.71 -2.69 -1.18
C GLY A 47 -2.39 -1.97 -2.48
N THR A 48 -2.91 -0.75 -2.68
CA THR A 48 -2.63 0.02 -3.89
C THR A 48 -1.18 0.51 -3.98
N SER A 49 -0.43 0.50 -2.87
CA SER A 49 0.99 0.85 -2.82
C SER A 49 1.91 -0.33 -3.18
N TYR A 50 1.36 -1.53 -3.30
CA TYR A 50 2.13 -2.76 -3.53
C TYR A 50 2.43 -2.98 -5.02
N LEU A 51 3.72 -2.98 -5.39
CA LEU A 51 4.14 -3.07 -6.80
C LEU A 51 3.73 -4.40 -7.46
N GLY A 52 3.90 -5.53 -6.76
CA GLY A 52 3.54 -6.84 -7.32
C GLY A 52 2.07 -6.91 -7.75
N PHE A 53 1.18 -6.25 -7.01
CA PHE A 53 -0.24 -6.18 -7.32
C PHE A 53 -0.50 -5.40 -8.62
N GLN A 54 0.23 -4.29 -8.84
CA GLN A 54 0.16 -3.50 -10.07
C GLN A 54 0.74 -4.24 -11.28
N ILE A 55 1.84 -4.98 -11.08
CA ILE A 55 2.45 -5.82 -12.13
C ILE A 55 1.46 -6.86 -12.62
N LEU A 56 0.87 -7.65 -11.69
CA LEU A 56 -0.07 -8.72 -12.04
C LEU A 56 -1.34 -8.17 -12.69
N TYR A 57 -1.89 -7.07 -12.18
CA TYR A 57 -3.06 -6.43 -12.77
C TYR A 57 -2.82 -6.00 -14.22
N GLN A 58 -1.67 -5.36 -14.49
CA GLN A 58 -1.35 -4.90 -15.83
C GLN A 58 -0.99 -6.06 -16.78
N ALA A 59 -0.28 -7.08 -16.29
CA ALA A 59 0.09 -8.26 -17.09
C ALA A 59 -1.15 -8.94 -17.65
N VAL A 60 -2.13 -9.23 -16.79
CA VAL A 60 -3.38 -9.88 -17.20
C VAL A 60 -4.23 -8.97 -18.09
N ASN A 61 -4.38 -7.69 -17.74
CA ASN A 61 -5.29 -6.80 -18.47
C ASN A 61 -4.79 -6.39 -19.86
N ARG A 62 -3.54 -6.67 -20.22
CA ARG A 62 -3.06 -6.52 -21.60
C ARG A 62 -3.61 -7.58 -22.54
N GLU A 63 -3.93 -8.75 -22.02
CA GLU A 63 -4.44 -9.85 -22.82
C GLU A 63 -5.92 -9.60 -23.15
N PRO A 64 -6.32 -9.56 -24.43
CA PRO A 64 -7.70 -9.22 -24.80
C PRO A 64 -8.73 -10.23 -24.29
N ASP A 65 -8.32 -11.49 -24.10
CA ASP A 65 -9.14 -12.61 -23.65
C ASP A 65 -9.18 -12.79 -22.12
N LEU A 66 -8.46 -11.97 -21.34
CA LEU A 66 -8.46 -12.05 -19.87
C LEU A 66 -8.91 -10.73 -19.25
N TRP A 67 -9.53 -10.79 -18.07
CA TRP A 67 -9.91 -9.58 -17.35
C TRP A 67 -9.58 -9.71 -15.86
N ALA A 68 -8.64 -8.90 -15.39
CA ALA A 68 -8.32 -8.76 -13.98
C ALA A 68 -9.04 -7.55 -13.38
N GLU A 69 -9.68 -7.77 -12.25
CA GLU A 69 -10.29 -6.75 -11.41
C GLU A 69 -9.62 -6.75 -10.02
N ARG A 70 -9.89 -5.72 -9.20
CA ARG A 70 -9.25 -5.56 -7.88
C ARG A 70 -10.28 -5.55 -6.76
N VAL A 71 -9.90 -6.13 -5.63
CA VAL A 71 -10.64 -6.05 -4.37
C VAL A 71 -9.67 -5.93 -3.19
N PHE A 72 -10.09 -5.25 -2.14
CA PHE A 72 -9.33 -5.02 -0.92
C PHE A 72 -10.17 -5.44 0.29
N SER A 73 -9.54 -5.69 1.43
CA SER A 73 -10.27 -5.89 2.68
C SER A 73 -11.03 -4.60 3.01
N PRO A 74 -12.36 -4.65 3.24
CA PRO A 74 -13.10 -3.45 3.60
C PRO A 74 -12.67 -2.95 4.98
N GLY A 75 -12.91 -1.66 5.26
CA GLY A 75 -12.86 -1.14 6.63
C GLY A 75 -13.91 -1.79 7.53
N LEU A 76 -13.71 -1.73 8.85
CA LEU A 76 -14.64 -2.33 9.83
C LEU A 76 -16.06 -1.75 9.67
N ASP A 77 -16.15 -0.45 9.41
CA ASP A 77 -17.37 0.30 9.09
C ASP A 77 -18.05 -0.22 7.81
N MET A 78 -17.33 -0.30 6.68
CA MET A 78 -17.87 -0.76 5.41
C MET A 78 -18.35 -2.21 5.47
N GLU A 79 -17.63 -3.11 6.11
CA GLU A 79 -18.10 -4.48 6.26
C GLU A 79 -19.40 -4.55 7.07
N ARG A 80 -19.53 -3.77 8.14
CA ARG A 80 -20.77 -3.71 8.92
C ARG A 80 -21.93 -3.29 8.03
N GLU A 81 -21.75 -2.24 7.24
CA GLU A 81 -22.78 -1.75 6.32
C GLU A 81 -23.12 -2.75 5.21
N LEU A 82 -22.12 -3.44 4.64
CA LEU A 82 -22.32 -4.51 3.66
C LEU A 82 -23.16 -5.66 4.26
N LYS A 83 -22.80 -6.11 5.46
CA LYS A 83 -23.53 -7.17 6.19
C LYS A 83 -24.97 -6.75 6.47
N GLN A 84 -25.19 -5.53 6.97
CA GLN A 84 -26.53 -5.01 7.27
C GLN A 84 -27.40 -4.87 6.01
N ALA A 85 -26.80 -4.49 4.89
CA ALA A 85 -27.49 -4.35 3.60
C ALA A 85 -27.67 -5.68 2.85
N GLY A 86 -27.09 -6.79 3.34
CA GLY A 86 -27.08 -8.09 2.66
C GLY A 86 -26.33 -8.05 1.33
N LEU A 87 -25.25 -7.25 1.24
CA LEU A 87 -24.41 -7.14 0.04
C LEU A 87 -23.11 -7.91 0.23
N GLU A 88 -22.72 -8.64 -0.81
CA GLU A 88 -21.45 -9.35 -0.88
C GLU A 88 -20.29 -8.37 -1.16
N LEU A 89 -19.07 -8.76 -0.76
CA LEU A 89 -17.86 -8.05 -1.17
C LEU A 89 -17.70 -8.13 -2.69
N PHE A 90 -17.36 -6.99 -3.31
CA PHE A 90 -17.34 -6.82 -4.76
C PHE A 90 -16.05 -6.17 -5.27
N SER A 91 -15.76 -6.34 -6.56
CA SER A 91 -14.62 -5.71 -7.24
C SER A 91 -14.80 -4.21 -7.50
N LEU A 92 -13.69 -3.45 -7.57
CA LEU A 92 -13.76 -2.00 -7.81
C LEU A 92 -14.18 -1.64 -9.24
N GLU A 93 -13.74 -2.42 -10.23
CA GLU A 93 -14.00 -2.14 -11.63
C GLU A 93 -15.48 -2.37 -11.96
N SER A 94 -15.98 -3.59 -11.89
CA SER A 94 -17.35 -3.90 -12.31
C SER A 94 -18.38 -3.97 -11.17
N ARG A 95 -17.96 -3.92 -9.90
CA ARG A 95 -18.82 -4.20 -8.73
C ARG A 95 -19.41 -5.61 -8.77
N THR A 96 -18.70 -6.54 -9.39
CA THR A 96 -19.09 -7.96 -9.42
C THR A 96 -18.75 -8.60 -8.06
N PRO A 97 -19.67 -9.35 -7.44
CA PRO A 97 -19.37 -10.12 -6.24
C PRO A 97 -18.26 -11.16 -6.46
N LEU A 98 -17.48 -11.43 -5.42
CA LEU A 98 -16.31 -12.32 -5.50
C LEU A 98 -16.66 -13.75 -5.95
N ASN A 99 -17.81 -14.28 -5.54
CA ASN A 99 -18.28 -15.62 -5.95
C ASN A 99 -18.68 -15.74 -7.43
N ARG A 100 -18.65 -14.65 -8.21
CA ARG A 100 -18.97 -14.65 -9.66
C ARG A 100 -17.76 -14.60 -10.58
N PHE A 101 -16.55 -14.67 -10.03
CA PHE A 101 -15.32 -14.77 -10.81
C PHE A 101 -14.96 -16.23 -11.11
N ASP A 102 -14.12 -16.46 -12.11
CA ASP A 102 -13.56 -17.79 -12.40
C ASP A 102 -12.42 -18.13 -11.41
N LEU A 103 -11.70 -17.09 -11.00
CA LEU A 103 -10.49 -17.16 -10.17
C LEU A 103 -10.43 -15.95 -9.21
N VAL A 104 -10.12 -16.22 -7.94
CA VAL A 104 -9.83 -15.19 -6.92
C VAL A 104 -8.38 -15.38 -6.47
N GLY A 105 -7.51 -14.41 -6.74
CA GLY A 105 -6.09 -14.47 -6.40
C GLY A 105 -5.74 -13.59 -5.21
N PHE A 106 -5.42 -14.17 -4.05
CA PHE A 106 -4.97 -13.46 -2.87
C PHE A 106 -3.45 -13.31 -2.83
N THR A 107 -2.95 -12.11 -2.48
CA THR A 107 -1.53 -11.90 -2.19
C THR A 107 -1.28 -11.83 -0.68
N ARG A 108 -0.74 -12.91 -0.10
CA ARG A 108 -0.40 -12.99 1.33
C ARG A 108 0.94 -12.30 1.59
N GLN A 109 0.93 -11.18 2.33
CA GLN A 109 2.15 -10.43 2.64
C GLN A 109 2.81 -10.91 3.92
N HIS A 110 2.00 -11.16 4.95
CA HIS A 110 2.45 -11.64 6.26
C HIS A 110 1.36 -12.52 6.90
N GLU A 111 1.69 -13.11 8.04
CA GLU A 111 0.88 -14.14 8.69
C GLU A 111 -0.50 -13.66 9.13
N LEU A 112 -0.57 -12.45 9.69
CA LEU A 112 -1.84 -11.90 10.17
C LEU A 112 -2.85 -11.62 9.04
N ASN A 113 -2.45 -11.60 7.77
CA ASN A 113 -3.39 -11.50 6.65
C ASN A 113 -4.31 -12.72 6.53
N ASP A 114 -3.99 -13.84 7.20
CA ASP A 114 -4.79 -15.07 7.13
C ASP A 114 -6.24 -14.83 7.57
N LEU A 115 -6.45 -14.01 8.60
CA LEU A 115 -7.79 -13.66 9.07
C LEU A 115 -8.55 -12.79 8.07
N ASP A 116 -7.85 -11.85 7.41
CA ASP A 116 -8.45 -11.00 6.37
C ASP A 116 -8.84 -11.81 5.13
N ILE A 117 -8.03 -12.79 4.72
CA ILE A 117 -8.37 -13.71 3.63
C ILE A 117 -9.66 -14.47 3.96
N LEU A 118 -9.77 -15.04 5.16
CA LEU A 118 -10.96 -15.79 5.59
C LEU A 118 -12.21 -14.91 5.66
N ALA A 119 -12.07 -13.68 6.18
CA ALA A 119 -13.15 -12.70 6.23
C ALA A 119 -13.61 -12.29 4.82
N MET A 120 -12.68 -12.02 3.91
CA MET A 120 -12.98 -11.66 2.52
C MET A 120 -13.66 -12.80 1.75
N LEU A 121 -13.24 -14.06 1.94
CA LEU A 121 -13.91 -15.22 1.36
C LEU A 121 -15.37 -15.29 1.82
N LYS A 122 -15.60 -15.21 3.13
CA LYS A 122 -16.95 -15.27 3.72
C LYS A 122 -17.83 -14.11 3.24
N LEU A 123 -17.32 -12.88 3.27
CA LEU A 123 -18.05 -11.69 2.84
C LEU A 123 -18.30 -11.68 1.33
N GLY A 124 -17.41 -12.30 0.54
CA GLY A 124 -17.52 -12.46 -0.91
C GLY A 124 -18.44 -13.61 -1.36
N GLY A 125 -19.09 -14.31 -0.43
CA GLY A 125 -19.97 -15.44 -0.73
C GLY A 125 -19.23 -16.71 -1.16
N ILE A 126 -17.98 -16.88 -0.73
CA ILE A 126 -17.15 -18.06 -1.02
C ILE A 126 -16.91 -18.84 0.29
N PRO A 127 -17.19 -20.15 0.34
CA PRO A 127 -16.89 -20.96 1.52
C PRO A 127 -15.42 -20.81 1.96
N PRO A 128 -15.14 -20.43 3.22
CA PRO A 128 -13.78 -20.25 3.72
C PRO A 128 -12.96 -21.54 3.71
N VAL A 129 -13.61 -22.70 3.87
CA VAL A 129 -12.97 -24.03 3.79
C VAL A 129 -13.04 -24.52 2.34
N ALA A 130 -11.90 -24.81 1.72
CA ALA A 130 -11.81 -25.22 0.32
C ALA A 130 -12.63 -26.48 0.01
N ALA A 131 -12.69 -27.44 0.95
CA ALA A 131 -13.46 -28.67 0.81
C ALA A 131 -14.99 -28.46 0.72
N HIS A 132 -15.50 -27.29 1.12
CA HIS A 132 -16.92 -26.95 1.02
C HIS A 132 -17.29 -26.26 -0.31
N ARG A 133 -16.32 -26.04 -1.20
CA ARG A 133 -16.53 -25.37 -2.49
C ARG A 133 -17.01 -26.36 -3.55
N THR A 134 -17.97 -25.93 -4.35
CA THR A 134 -18.47 -26.66 -5.52
C THR A 134 -17.79 -26.20 -6.82
N ASP A 135 -18.14 -26.80 -7.94
CA ASP A 135 -17.68 -26.38 -9.27
C ASP A 135 -18.13 -24.95 -9.63
N ASP A 136 -19.23 -24.46 -9.05
CA ASP A 136 -19.75 -23.10 -9.28
C ASP A 136 -18.93 -22.00 -8.59
N HIS A 137 -18.16 -22.34 -7.56
CA HIS A 137 -17.34 -21.37 -6.85
C HIS A 137 -16.02 -21.12 -7.57
N PRO A 138 -15.45 -19.90 -7.51
CA PRO A 138 -14.13 -19.60 -8.10
C PRO A 138 -13.05 -20.54 -7.59
N ILE A 139 -11.99 -20.73 -8.38
CA ILE A 139 -10.72 -21.24 -7.86
C ILE A 139 -10.10 -20.16 -6.97
N VAL A 140 -9.69 -20.50 -5.75
CA VAL A 140 -8.98 -19.57 -4.86
C VAL A 140 -7.49 -19.86 -4.93
N LEU A 141 -6.74 -18.89 -5.45
CA LEU A 141 -5.28 -18.93 -5.59
C LEU A 141 -4.63 -18.06 -4.51
N LEU A 142 -3.58 -18.58 -3.87
CA LEU A 142 -2.74 -17.84 -2.93
C LEU A 142 -1.38 -17.56 -3.56
N GLY A 143 -0.85 -16.35 -3.41
CA GLY A 143 0.50 -15.99 -3.81
C GLY A 143 1.11 -14.94 -2.89
N GLY A 144 2.21 -14.33 -3.32
CA GLY A 144 2.95 -13.33 -2.54
C GLY A 144 4.01 -13.96 -1.62
N PRO A 145 4.84 -13.14 -0.94
CA PRO A 145 5.97 -13.63 -0.14
C PRO A 145 5.54 -14.58 0.98
N GLY A 146 4.39 -14.33 1.60
CA GLY A 146 3.81 -15.18 2.64
C GLY A 146 3.34 -16.55 2.13
N ALA A 147 3.21 -16.75 0.82
CA ALA A 147 2.89 -18.07 0.24
C ALA A 147 4.06 -19.06 0.30
N SER A 148 5.27 -18.61 0.66
CA SER A 148 6.44 -19.47 0.91
C SER A 148 6.23 -20.45 2.08
N HIS A 149 5.23 -20.21 2.92
CA HIS A 149 4.76 -21.17 3.91
C HIS A 149 3.23 -21.08 4.05
N PRO A 150 2.47 -21.86 3.25
CA PRO A 150 1.02 -21.77 3.19
C PRO A 150 0.31 -22.70 4.18
N GLU A 151 0.98 -23.67 4.79
CA GLU A 151 0.35 -24.75 5.58
C GLU A 151 -0.66 -24.29 6.63
N PRO A 152 -0.45 -23.20 7.40
CA PRO A 152 -1.44 -22.73 8.37
C PRO A 152 -2.79 -22.34 7.76
N ILE A 153 -2.80 -21.88 6.51
CA ILE A 153 -4.00 -21.45 5.77
C ILE A 153 -4.32 -22.36 4.56
N ALA A 154 -3.53 -23.42 4.33
CA ALA A 154 -3.69 -24.32 3.19
C ALA A 154 -5.11 -24.90 3.03
N PRO A 155 -5.87 -25.23 4.10
CA PRO A 155 -7.26 -25.68 3.97
C PRO A 155 -8.25 -24.61 3.44
N ALA A 156 -7.84 -23.34 3.36
CA ALA A 156 -8.64 -22.24 2.85
C ALA A 156 -8.44 -21.94 1.36
N VAL A 157 -7.46 -22.55 0.71
CA VAL A 157 -7.04 -22.18 -0.66
C VAL A 157 -7.00 -23.42 -1.54
N ASP A 158 -7.28 -23.25 -2.83
CA ASP A 158 -7.33 -24.36 -3.77
C ASP A 158 -5.98 -24.62 -4.43
N ALA A 159 -5.24 -23.55 -4.70
CA ALA A 159 -3.88 -23.59 -5.23
C ALA A 159 -3.04 -22.48 -4.59
N VAL A 160 -1.74 -22.69 -4.54
CA VAL A 160 -0.73 -21.76 -4.06
C VAL A 160 0.32 -21.62 -5.15
N PHE A 161 0.63 -20.39 -5.54
CA PHE A 161 1.71 -20.07 -6.45
C PHE A 161 2.91 -19.54 -5.68
N ILE A 162 4.06 -20.18 -5.85
CA ILE A 162 5.33 -19.79 -5.23
C ILE A 162 6.33 -19.31 -6.29
N GLY A 163 6.89 -18.12 -6.07
CA GLY A 163 7.86 -17.50 -6.97
C GLY A 163 7.29 -16.35 -7.80
N ASP A 164 7.84 -16.13 -8.99
CA ASP A 164 7.52 -15.00 -9.86
C ASP A 164 6.27 -15.26 -10.70
N ALA A 165 5.17 -14.55 -10.43
CA ALA A 165 3.90 -14.77 -11.13
C ALA A 165 3.70 -13.87 -12.35
N ASP A 166 4.67 -12.99 -12.65
CA ASP A 166 4.56 -11.87 -13.60
C ASP A 166 3.97 -12.28 -14.97
N ARG A 167 4.42 -13.41 -15.54
CA ARG A 167 3.87 -14.01 -16.77
C ARG A 167 3.00 -15.23 -16.51
N THR A 168 3.39 -16.07 -15.57
CA THR A 168 2.75 -17.37 -15.31
C THR A 168 1.31 -17.23 -14.82
N LEU A 169 0.94 -16.11 -14.20
CA LEU A 169 -0.46 -15.84 -13.85
C LEU A 169 -1.37 -15.75 -15.09
N VAL A 170 -0.86 -15.24 -16.21
CA VAL A 170 -1.60 -15.17 -17.47
C VAL A 170 -1.91 -16.57 -17.98
N GLU A 171 -0.90 -17.45 -18.01
CA GLU A 171 -1.05 -18.84 -18.42
C GLU A 171 -2.02 -19.60 -17.49
N LEU A 172 -1.89 -19.40 -16.18
CA LEU A 172 -2.75 -19.99 -15.17
C LEU A 172 -4.21 -19.54 -15.36
N ALA A 173 -4.45 -18.24 -15.55
CA ALA A 173 -5.78 -17.71 -15.79
C ALA A 173 -6.40 -18.28 -17.08
N ARG A 174 -5.62 -18.40 -18.17
CA ARG A 174 -6.08 -19.04 -19.41
C ARG A 174 -6.45 -20.50 -19.21
N LEU A 175 -5.64 -21.25 -18.46
CA LEU A 175 -5.90 -22.65 -18.15
C LEU A 175 -7.21 -22.81 -17.38
N VAL A 176 -7.39 -22.03 -16.30
CA VAL A 176 -8.61 -22.08 -15.48
C VAL A 176 -9.85 -21.72 -16.30
N GLY A 177 -9.81 -20.59 -17.01
CA GLY A 177 -10.94 -20.13 -17.82
C GLY A 177 -11.32 -21.12 -18.93
N SER A 178 -10.33 -21.63 -19.68
CA SER A 178 -10.56 -22.59 -20.75
C SER A 178 -11.10 -23.92 -20.24
N ALA A 179 -10.59 -24.41 -19.10
CA ALA A 179 -11.05 -25.66 -18.50
C ALA A 179 -12.50 -25.53 -18.00
N ARG A 180 -12.84 -24.43 -17.31
CA ARG A 180 -14.23 -24.14 -16.89
C ARG A 180 -15.18 -24.10 -18.08
N ARG A 181 -14.81 -23.38 -19.13
CA ARG A 181 -15.58 -23.28 -20.39
C ARG A 181 -15.77 -24.62 -21.09
N SER A 182 -14.84 -25.54 -20.91
CA SER A 182 -14.90 -26.91 -21.45
C SER A 182 -15.66 -27.88 -20.54
N GLY A 183 -16.29 -27.40 -19.45
CA GLY A 183 -17.06 -28.22 -18.53
C GLY A 183 -16.21 -29.10 -17.61
N LYS A 184 -14.93 -28.77 -17.38
CA LYS A 184 -14.07 -29.49 -16.44
C LYS A 184 -14.49 -29.24 -14.99
N THR A 185 -14.47 -30.29 -14.20
CA THR A 185 -14.73 -30.23 -12.75
C THR A 185 -13.59 -29.49 -12.04
N ARG A 186 -13.86 -28.96 -10.84
CA ARG A 186 -12.83 -28.34 -9.98
C ARG A 186 -11.65 -29.28 -9.77
N GLY A 187 -11.91 -30.55 -9.44
CA GLY A 187 -10.87 -31.54 -9.20
C GLY A 187 -9.97 -31.81 -10.42
N GLU A 188 -10.52 -31.78 -11.64
CA GLU A 188 -9.71 -31.85 -12.87
C GLU A 188 -8.85 -30.60 -13.05
N ILE A 189 -9.41 -29.41 -12.85
CA ILE A 189 -8.68 -28.13 -12.95
C ILE A 189 -7.51 -28.11 -11.95
N LEU A 190 -7.73 -28.53 -10.71
CA LEU A 190 -6.68 -28.58 -9.69
C LEU A 190 -5.54 -29.54 -10.06
N ARG A 191 -5.85 -30.71 -10.64
CA ARG A 191 -4.81 -31.63 -11.15
C ARG A 191 -4.07 -31.08 -12.36
N MET A 192 -4.71 -30.27 -13.20
CA MET A 192 -4.04 -29.57 -14.29
C MET A 192 -3.10 -28.49 -13.75
N LEU A 193 -3.56 -27.71 -12.77
CA LEU A 193 -2.77 -26.69 -12.10
C LEU A 193 -1.54 -27.27 -11.38
N ALA A 194 -1.67 -28.42 -10.72
CA ALA A 194 -0.57 -29.10 -10.03
C ALA A 194 0.60 -29.50 -10.95
N LYS A 195 0.40 -29.50 -12.28
CA LYS A 195 1.45 -29.76 -13.27
C LYS A 195 2.21 -28.49 -13.68
N MET A 196 1.71 -27.31 -13.33
CA MET A 196 2.38 -26.05 -13.63
C MET A 196 3.55 -25.83 -12.66
N PRO A 197 4.70 -25.34 -13.14
CA PRO A 197 5.81 -24.94 -12.28
C PRO A 197 5.38 -23.92 -11.22
N GLY A 198 5.85 -24.07 -9.99
CA GLY A 198 5.53 -23.16 -8.88
C GLY A 198 4.13 -23.32 -8.30
N VAL A 199 3.31 -24.27 -8.75
CA VAL A 199 1.95 -24.47 -8.24
C VAL A 199 1.87 -25.65 -7.27
N TYR A 200 1.51 -25.34 -6.03
CA TYR A 200 1.19 -26.29 -4.98
C TYR A 200 -0.33 -26.35 -4.79
N VAL A 201 -0.91 -27.56 -4.74
CA VAL A 201 -2.36 -27.79 -4.59
C VAL A 201 -2.63 -28.54 -3.29
N PRO A 202 -3.02 -27.86 -2.20
CA PRO A 202 -3.11 -28.45 -0.86
C PRO A 202 -3.94 -29.73 -0.73
N SER A 203 -5.02 -29.83 -1.51
CA SER A 203 -5.95 -30.98 -1.49
C SER A 203 -5.34 -32.27 -2.04
N LEU A 204 -4.21 -32.19 -2.74
CA LEU A 204 -3.47 -33.35 -3.25
C LEU A 204 -2.43 -33.86 -2.24
N TYR A 205 -2.47 -33.40 -0.99
CA TYR A 205 -1.51 -33.76 0.05
C TYR A 205 -2.19 -34.00 1.39
N ARG A 206 -1.70 -35.00 2.13
CA ARG A 206 -2.21 -35.40 3.45
C ARG A 206 -1.12 -35.28 4.51
N PRO A 207 -1.29 -34.48 5.57
CA PRO A 207 -0.33 -34.44 6.68
C PRO A 207 -0.39 -35.75 7.48
N VAL A 208 0.77 -36.28 7.85
CA VAL A 208 0.94 -37.51 8.65
C VAL A 208 1.61 -37.15 9.97
N PHE A 209 1.10 -37.72 11.06
CA PHE A 209 1.56 -37.48 12.43
C PHE A 209 1.95 -38.79 13.13
N THR A 210 2.83 -38.72 14.13
CA THR A 210 3.09 -39.84 15.05
C THR A 210 1.88 -40.09 15.95
N SER A 211 1.84 -41.25 16.61
CA SER A 211 0.87 -41.53 17.68
C SER A 211 0.93 -40.51 18.82
N GLY A 212 2.10 -39.89 19.05
CA GLY A 212 2.30 -38.80 20.00
C GLY A 212 1.96 -37.40 19.46
N GLY A 213 1.37 -37.28 18.26
CA GLY A 213 0.94 -36.00 17.69
C GLY A 213 2.04 -35.15 17.06
N ALA A 214 3.26 -35.65 16.95
CA ALA A 214 4.35 -34.94 16.26
C ALA A 214 4.18 -35.04 14.74
N TYR A 215 4.47 -33.95 14.02
CA TYR A 215 4.44 -33.94 12.55
C TYR A 215 5.55 -34.86 11.98
N GLN A 216 5.21 -35.68 10.99
CA GLN A 216 6.14 -36.61 10.34
C GLN A 216 6.39 -36.27 8.87
N ARG A 217 5.38 -35.98 8.08
CA ARG A 217 5.53 -35.65 6.66
C ARG A 217 4.25 -35.11 6.08
N LEU A 218 4.37 -34.47 4.93
CA LEU A 218 3.25 -34.18 4.05
C LEU A 218 3.27 -35.22 2.93
N GLU A 219 2.33 -36.14 2.94
CA GLU A 219 2.27 -37.24 1.98
C GLU A 219 1.55 -36.80 0.69
N PRO A 220 2.22 -36.85 -0.48
CA PRO A 220 1.58 -36.58 -1.75
C PRO A 220 0.58 -37.68 -2.10
N LEU A 221 -0.59 -37.30 -2.62
CA LEU A 221 -1.58 -38.19 -3.20
C LEU A 221 -1.29 -38.43 -4.69
N GLU A 222 -1.98 -39.39 -5.31
CA GLU A 222 -1.71 -39.82 -6.69
C GLU A 222 -1.67 -38.65 -7.68
N GLY A 223 -0.54 -38.51 -8.38
CA GLY A 223 -0.30 -37.47 -9.39
C GLY A 223 0.23 -36.13 -8.85
N ALA A 224 0.42 -35.99 -7.54
CA ALA A 224 1.03 -34.81 -6.93
C ALA A 224 2.56 -34.92 -6.91
N PRO A 225 3.30 -33.83 -7.21
CA PRO A 225 4.76 -33.83 -7.10
C PRO A 225 5.19 -33.93 -5.62
N GLU A 226 6.28 -34.66 -5.34
CA GLU A 226 6.83 -34.74 -3.97
C GLU A 226 7.39 -33.39 -3.51
N VAL A 227 8.03 -32.66 -4.42
CA VAL A 227 8.64 -31.36 -4.18
C VAL A 227 8.14 -30.37 -5.21
N ILE A 228 7.64 -29.22 -4.74
CA ILE A 228 7.18 -28.12 -5.58
C ILE A 228 8.30 -27.08 -5.62
N ARG A 229 8.93 -26.93 -6.79
CA ARG A 229 9.91 -25.87 -7.01
C ARG A 229 9.22 -24.57 -7.35
N ARG A 230 9.63 -23.49 -6.70
CA ARG A 230 9.18 -22.13 -7.07
C ARG A 230 9.50 -21.82 -8.53
N HIS A 231 8.66 -20.99 -9.14
CA HIS A 231 8.94 -20.45 -10.47
C HIS A 231 9.83 -19.20 -10.37
N LEU A 232 10.81 -19.06 -11.26
CA LEU A 232 11.72 -17.92 -11.29
C LEU A 232 11.85 -17.39 -12.73
N GLU A 233 11.78 -16.08 -12.89
CA GLU A 233 12.09 -15.40 -14.16
C GLU A 233 13.56 -14.92 -14.15
N PRO A 234 14.46 -15.52 -14.94
CA PRO A 234 15.88 -15.18 -14.90
C PRO A 234 16.18 -13.73 -15.31
N ASP A 235 15.48 -13.23 -16.33
CA ASP A 235 15.71 -11.89 -16.89
C ASP A 235 14.57 -10.94 -16.51
N LEU A 236 14.87 -9.94 -15.67
CA LEU A 236 13.86 -8.95 -15.31
C LEU A 236 13.55 -7.98 -16.45
N ASP A 237 14.46 -7.74 -17.41
CA ASP A 237 14.23 -6.79 -18.49
C ASP A 237 13.18 -7.28 -19.51
N VAL A 238 12.98 -8.60 -19.64
CA VAL A 238 11.87 -9.15 -20.43
C VAL A 238 10.51 -8.99 -19.72
N LEU A 239 10.50 -8.77 -18.41
CA LEU A 239 9.30 -8.46 -17.66
C LEU A 239 8.95 -6.99 -17.81
N ASP A 240 7.70 -6.72 -18.08
CA ASP A 240 7.25 -5.34 -18.21
C ASP A 240 7.20 -4.61 -16.87
N VAL A 241 7.76 -3.41 -16.86
CA VAL A 241 7.49 -2.42 -15.81
C VAL A 241 6.14 -1.77 -16.09
N PRO A 242 5.22 -1.71 -15.12
CA PRO A 242 3.95 -1.04 -15.27
C PRO A 242 4.13 0.43 -15.69
N THR A 243 3.88 0.77 -16.96
CA THR A 243 3.96 2.15 -17.46
C THR A 243 2.63 2.90 -17.34
N SER A 244 1.56 2.20 -16.95
CA SER A 244 0.23 2.78 -16.75
C SER A 244 -0.41 2.14 -15.52
N PRO A 245 0.26 2.16 -14.35
CA PRO A 245 -0.32 1.61 -13.14
C PRO A 245 -1.57 2.41 -12.78
N VAL A 246 -2.47 1.77 -12.04
CA VAL A 246 -3.68 2.44 -11.57
C VAL A 246 -3.29 3.57 -10.64
N VAL A 247 -3.84 4.76 -10.88
CA VAL A 247 -3.61 5.93 -10.03
C VAL A 247 -4.65 5.92 -8.91
N PRO A 248 -4.23 5.78 -7.64
CA PRO A 248 -5.18 5.63 -6.55
C PRO A 248 -6.05 6.88 -6.39
N MET A 249 -7.35 6.71 -6.13
CA MET A 249 -8.28 7.81 -5.83
C MET A 249 -7.99 8.46 -4.48
N VAL A 250 -7.72 7.62 -3.47
CA VAL A 250 -7.35 8.00 -2.11
C VAL A 250 -5.82 7.91 -1.94
N GLN A 251 -5.25 8.73 -1.05
CA GLN A 251 -3.83 8.65 -0.70
C GLN A 251 -3.38 7.23 -0.34
N ALA A 252 -2.44 6.68 -1.11
CA ALA A 252 -1.74 5.45 -0.74
C ALA A 252 -0.75 5.69 0.40
N ILE A 253 -0.41 4.64 1.16
CA ILE A 253 0.64 4.70 2.20
C ILE A 253 2.00 5.12 1.59
N HIS A 254 2.29 4.63 0.39
CA HIS A 254 3.43 5.07 -0.41
C HIS A 254 2.93 5.62 -1.75
N ASP A 255 2.57 6.90 -1.74
CA ASP A 255 1.95 7.59 -2.88
C ASP A 255 2.99 8.12 -3.89
N ARG A 256 3.67 7.18 -4.57
CA ARG A 256 4.77 7.45 -5.53
C ARG A 256 4.82 6.40 -6.62
N PHE A 257 5.41 6.75 -7.76
CA PHE A 257 5.63 5.78 -8.82
C PHE A 257 6.82 4.87 -8.48
N THR A 258 6.57 3.60 -8.24
CA THR A 258 7.60 2.63 -7.84
C THR A 258 8.05 1.79 -9.03
N VAL A 259 9.36 1.64 -9.19
CA VAL A 259 9.98 0.71 -10.15
C VAL A 259 10.95 -0.19 -9.42
N GLU A 260 10.78 -1.50 -9.57
CA GLU A 260 11.75 -2.49 -9.10
C GLU A 260 12.99 -2.43 -9.99
N ILE A 261 14.15 -2.09 -9.43
CA ILE A 261 15.44 -2.08 -10.15
C ILE A 261 16.20 -3.40 -9.97
N GLN A 262 15.87 -4.15 -8.92
CA GLN A 262 16.52 -5.42 -8.59
C GLN A 262 15.58 -6.28 -7.73
N ARG A 263 15.50 -7.57 -8.05
CA ARG A 263 14.76 -8.59 -7.29
C ARG A 263 15.76 -9.52 -6.60
N GLY A 264 15.59 -9.76 -5.31
CA GLY A 264 16.53 -10.55 -4.50
C GLY A 264 17.68 -9.75 -3.87
N CYS A 265 18.44 -10.42 -3.01
CA CYS A 265 19.59 -9.87 -2.28
C CYS A 265 20.66 -10.97 -2.08
N SER A 266 21.93 -10.65 -2.32
CA SER A 266 23.05 -11.60 -2.28
C SER A 266 23.71 -11.72 -0.90
N ARG A 267 23.43 -10.76 -0.01
CA ARG A 267 24.16 -10.51 1.24
C ARG A 267 23.97 -11.54 2.35
N GLY A 268 22.89 -12.33 2.30
CA GLY A 268 22.78 -13.56 3.10
C GLY A 268 22.56 -13.39 4.60
N CYS A 269 21.86 -12.35 5.04
CA CYS A 269 21.44 -12.21 6.43
C CYS A 269 20.62 -13.44 6.87
N ARG A 270 21.03 -14.11 7.95
CA ARG A 270 20.51 -15.43 8.39
C ARG A 270 19.06 -15.43 8.91
N PHE A 271 18.53 -14.26 9.25
CA PHE A 271 17.13 -14.07 9.65
C PHE A 271 16.22 -13.67 8.49
N CYS A 272 16.79 -13.22 7.36
CA CYS A 272 16.03 -12.51 6.33
C CYS A 272 15.39 -13.48 5.34
N GLN A 273 14.11 -13.80 5.55
CA GLN A 273 13.35 -14.65 4.64
C GLN A 273 13.35 -14.12 3.21
N ALA A 274 13.06 -12.83 3.01
CA ALA A 274 13.08 -12.21 1.69
C ALA A 274 14.44 -12.33 0.98
N GLY A 275 15.53 -12.30 1.74
CA GLY A 275 16.89 -12.49 1.23
C GLY A 275 17.24 -13.94 0.90
N MET A 276 16.46 -14.93 1.36
CA MET A 276 16.64 -16.34 1.03
C MET A 276 15.70 -16.76 -0.10
N ILE A 277 14.39 -16.53 0.06
CA ILE A 277 13.36 -17.01 -0.87
C ILE A 277 13.33 -16.30 -2.23
N ASN A 278 14.04 -15.17 -2.38
CA ASN A 278 14.14 -14.42 -3.64
C ASN A 278 15.49 -14.55 -4.34
N ARG A 279 16.42 -15.36 -3.81
CA ARG A 279 17.71 -15.62 -4.49
C ARG A 279 17.50 -16.33 -5.82
N PRO A 280 18.39 -16.21 -6.80
CA PRO A 280 19.48 -15.25 -6.87
C PRO A 280 18.99 -13.82 -7.12
N THR A 281 19.87 -12.86 -6.80
CA THR A 281 19.68 -11.46 -7.18
C THR A 281 19.66 -11.31 -8.70
N ARG A 282 18.66 -10.61 -9.23
CA ARG A 282 18.49 -10.28 -10.65
C ARG A 282 18.23 -8.79 -10.79
N GLN A 283 18.77 -8.16 -11.83
CA GLN A 283 18.83 -6.71 -11.98
C GLN A 283 18.17 -6.28 -13.28
N ARG A 284 17.66 -5.04 -13.31
CA ARG A 284 17.17 -4.40 -14.53
C ARG A 284 18.20 -3.45 -15.10
N SER A 285 18.27 -3.36 -16.42
CA SER A 285 19.13 -2.39 -17.07
C SER A 285 18.64 -0.97 -16.84
N SER A 286 19.58 -0.04 -16.62
CA SER A 286 19.30 1.38 -16.44
C SER A 286 18.51 2.00 -17.59
N GLY A 287 18.77 1.58 -18.83
CA GLY A 287 18.00 2.00 -20.01
C GLY A 287 16.51 1.66 -19.93
N VAL A 288 16.18 0.44 -19.50
CA VAL A 288 14.79 0.00 -19.29
C VAL A 288 14.15 0.81 -18.17
N VAL A 289 14.82 0.93 -17.02
CA VAL A 289 14.31 1.66 -15.84
C VAL A 289 13.97 3.12 -16.20
N VAL A 290 14.90 3.85 -16.82
CA VAL A 290 14.72 5.28 -17.11
C VAL A 290 13.64 5.52 -18.18
N ASP A 291 13.63 4.75 -19.27
CA ASP A 291 12.59 4.84 -20.31
C ASP A 291 11.19 4.62 -19.73
N ARG A 292 11.04 3.58 -18.92
CA ARG A 292 9.76 3.19 -18.33
C ARG A 292 9.26 4.22 -17.32
N ILE A 293 10.15 4.79 -16.49
CA ILE A 293 9.81 5.90 -15.59
C ILE A 293 9.30 7.11 -16.39
N ARG A 294 10.02 7.53 -17.43
CA ARG A 294 9.61 8.68 -18.27
C ARG A 294 8.21 8.48 -18.86
N LYS A 295 7.89 7.27 -19.34
CA LYS A 295 6.56 6.93 -19.88
C LYS A 295 5.49 6.94 -18.79
N ALA A 296 5.79 6.41 -17.61
CA ALA A 296 4.83 6.32 -16.51
C ALA A 296 4.49 7.67 -15.88
N LEU A 297 5.46 8.58 -15.73
CA LEU A 297 5.21 9.91 -15.18
C LEU A 297 4.17 10.67 -16.01
N LYS A 298 4.27 10.62 -17.35
CA LYS A 298 3.29 11.24 -18.27
C LYS A 298 1.87 10.66 -18.12
N LYS A 299 1.76 9.36 -17.84
CA LYS A 299 0.46 8.65 -17.74
C LYS A 299 -0.15 8.65 -16.35
N THR A 300 0.62 8.96 -15.32
CA THR A 300 0.13 8.90 -13.93
C THR A 300 0.03 10.28 -13.30
N GLY A 301 0.91 11.21 -13.66
CA GLY A 301 1.02 12.53 -13.03
C GLY A 301 1.73 12.49 -11.67
N HIS A 302 2.48 11.43 -11.37
CA HIS A 302 3.35 11.42 -10.19
C HIS A 302 4.53 12.37 -10.37
N ASP A 303 4.98 12.95 -9.26
CA ASP A 303 6.16 13.81 -9.13
C ASP A 303 7.20 13.22 -8.14
N ASP A 304 6.98 11.96 -7.72
CA ASP A 304 7.87 11.18 -6.84
C ASP A 304 8.05 9.77 -7.41
N VAL A 305 9.30 9.33 -7.51
CA VAL A 305 9.70 8.01 -8.00
C VAL A 305 10.48 7.26 -6.93
N SER A 306 10.15 5.99 -6.71
CA SER A 306 10.89 5.09 -5.83
C SER A 306 11.59 3.99 -6.61
N LEU A 307 12.91 3.85 -6.40
CA LEU A 307 13.68 2.73 -6.95
C LEU A 307 13.65 1.57 -5.92
N LEU A 308 12.76 0.60 -6.13
CA LEU A 308 12.55 -0.52 -5.22
C LEU A 308 13.61 -1.61 -5.41
N SER A 309 14.23 -2.03 -4.30
CA SER A 309 15.13 -3.18 -4.19
C SER A 309 15.25 -3.58 -2.71
N LEU A 310 15.66 -4.82 -2.45
CA LEU A 310 16.09 -5.26 -1.12
C LEU A 310 17.44 -4.66 -0.71
N SER A 311 18.27 -4.29 -1.69
CA SER A 311 19.55 -3.59 -1.48
C SER A 311 19.86 -2.73 -2.71
N ALA A 312 19.36 -1.49 -2.72
CA ALA A 312 19.47 -0.60 -3.88
C ALA A 312 20.91 -0.22 -4.22
N GLY A 313 21.76 -0.09 -3.18
CA GLY A 313 23.17 0.27 -3.33
C GLY A 313 24.04 -0.80 -3.98
N ASP A 314 23.59 -2.06 -3.97
CA ASP A 314 24.28 -3.19 -4.62
C ASP A 314 24.01 -3.23 -6.15
N HIS A 315 23.19 -2.32 -6.67
CA HIS A 315 22.91 -2.26 -8.10
C HIS A 315 24.06 -1.58 -8.87
N PRO A 316 24.72 -2.27 -9.83
CA PRO A 316 25.93 -1.77 -10.49
C PRO A 316 25.70 -0.47 -11.28
N GLN A 317 24.48 -0.24 -11.80
CA GLN A 317 24.12 0.99 -12.52
C GLN A 317 23.29 1.99 -11.69
N LEU A 318 23.34 1.96 -10.34
CA LEU A 318 22.56 2.90 -9.52
C LEU A 318 22.88 4.37 -9.83
N VAL A 319 24.17 4.74 -9.86
CA VAL A 319 24.61 6.11 -10.13
C VAL A 319 24.16 6.57 -11.53
N PRO A 320 24.37 5.80 -12.62
CA PRO A 320 23.80 6.10 -13.93
C PRO A 320 22.28 6.33 -13.93
N ILE A 321 21.50 5.49 -13.22
CA ILE A 321 20.04 5.63 -13.13
C ILE A 321 19.67 6.97 -12.48
N VAL A 322 20.26 7.26 -11.32
CA VAL A 322 19.94 8.49 -10.56
C VAL A 322 20.32 9.74 -11.36
N LYS A 323 21.52 9.76 -11.98
CA LYS A 323 21.95 10.89 -12.82
C LYS A 323 21.01 11.10 -14.00
N ALA A 324 20.67 10.04 -14.74
CA ALA A 324 19.76 10.12 -15.87
C ALA A 324 18.36 10.63 -15.46
N LEU A 325 17.85 10.23 -14.28
CA LEU A 325 16.58 10.73 -13.75
C LEU A 325 16.67 12.21 -13.36
N ALA A 326 17.75 12.62 -12.69
CA ALA A 326 17.97 14.02 -12.30
C ALA A 326 18.07 14.94 -13.53
N GLU A 327 18.76 14.50 -14.59
CA GLU A 327 18.88 15.23 -15.85
C GLU A 327 17.55 15.29 -16.62
N SER A 328 16.77 14.21 -16.62
CA SER A 328 15.58 14.09 -17.47
C SER A 328 14.34 14.83 -16.96
N ALA A 329 14.27 15.15 -15.67
CA ALA A 329 12.99 15.38 -15.01
C ALA A 329 12.65 16.85 -14.72
N GLY A 330 13.49 17.80 -15.12
CA GLY A 330 13.31 19.21 -14.74
C GLY A 330 13.32 19.42 -13.22
N THR A 331 12.98 20.61 -12.75
CA THR A 331 13.20 21.09 -11.36
C THR A 331 12.23 20.52 -10.30
N GLY A 332 11.42 19.49 -10.62
CA GLY A 332 10.30 19.06 -9.78
C GLY A 332 10.26 17.60 -9.31
N LEU A 333 11.06 16.68 -9.89
CA LEU A 333 10.96 15.25 -9.58
C LEU A 333 11.69 14.87 -8.29
N ALA A 334 10.99 14.19 -7.38
CA ALA A 334 11.58 13.53 -6.23
C ALA A 334 12.01 12.09 -6.58
N VAL A 335 13.19 11.66 -6.12
CA VAL A 335 13.64 10.27 -6.22
C VAL A 335 13.95 9.74 -4.83
N SER A 336 13.34 8.60 -4.50
CA SER A 336 13.47 7.87 -3.26
C SER A 336 14.27 6.58 -3.49
N LEU A 337 15.29 6.37 -2.66
CA LEU A 337 16.07 5.12 -2.60
C LEU A 337 15.75 4.38 -1.30
N PRO A 338 14.62 3.64 -1.23
CA PRO A 338 14.38 2.75 -0.11
C PRO A 338 15.48 1.69 -0.03
N SER A 339 15.80 1.24 1.19
CA SER A 339 16.77 0.15 1.42
C SER A 339 18.19 0.45 0.93
N LEU A 340 18.62 1.73 0.93
CA LEU A 340 20.03 2.08 0.74
C LEU A 340 20.82 1.68 1.98
N ARG A 341 21.74 0.73 1.83
CA ARG A 341 22.61 0.26 2.91
C ARG A 341 23.68 1.30 3.25
N ALA A 342 24.12 1.34 4.50
CA ALA A 342 25.08 2.33 5.00
C ALA A 342 26.43 2.22 4.27
N GLU A 343 26.88 0.99 4.07
CA GLU A 343 28.09 0.54 3.40
C GLU A 343 28.16 1.04 1.96
N THR A 344 27.01 1.10 1.28
CA THR A 344 26.89 1.48 -0.14
C THR A 344 26.71 2.97 -0.37
N LEU A 345 26.69 3.81 0.68
CA LEU A 345 26.59 5.26 0.57
C LEU A 345 27.96 5.87 0.21
N SER A 346 28.30 5.80 -1.08
CA SER A 346 29.47 6.48 -1.64
C SER A 346 29.22 7.98 -1.82
N SER A 347 30.29 8.77 -1.95
CA SER A 347 30.19 10.20 -2.27
C SER A 347 29.48 10.44 -3.60
N ASP A 348 29.64 9.54 -4.58
CA ASP A 348 28.96 9.63 -5.88
C ASP A 348 27.45 9.43 -5.76
N VAL A 349 27.01 8.45 -4.96
CA VAL A 349 25.59 8.24 -4.67
C VAL A 349 25.02 9.45 -3.93
N ALA A 350 25.72 9.94 -2.89
CA ALA A 350 25.33 11.11 -2.12
C ALA A 350 25.22 12.39 -2.98
N ASN A 351 26.15 12.60 -3.91
CA ASN A 351 26.15 13.71 -4.85
C ASN A 351 25.03 13.58 -5.88
N ALA A 352 24.81 12.38 -6.43
CA ALA A 352 23.76 12.14 -7.42
C ALA A 352 22.35 12.40 -6.86
N ILE A 353 22.12 12.13 -5.57
CA ILE A 353 20.86 12.41 -4.88
C ILE A 353 20.83 13.78 -4.19
N ALA A 354 21.92 14.57 -4.25
CA ALA A 354 22.03 15.83 -3.53
C ALA A 354 21.01 16.87 -4.01
N GLY A 355 20.73 16.91 -5.32
CA GLY A 355 19.76 17.80 -5.97
C GLY A 355 18.32 17.29 -5.95
N LEU A 356 18.05 16.12 -5.37
CA LEU A 356 16.74 15.50 -5.29
C LEU A 356 16.10 15.74 -3.90
N ARG A 357 14.77 15.70 -3.85
CA ARG A 357 14.00 15.85 -2.59
C ARG A 357 14.31 14.69 -1.63
N LYS A 358 15.00 14.96 -0.52
CA LYS A 358 15.44 13.92 0.45
C LYS A 358 14.36 13.62 1.51
N THR A 359 13.99 12.36 1.66
CA THR A 359 13.22 11.84 2.82
C THR A 359 14.15 11.49 3.98
N GLY A 360 13.67 10.92 5.09
CA GLY A 360 14.57 10.40 6.13
C GLY A 360 15.51 9.28 5.62
N PHE A 361 16.73 9.22 6.14
CA PHE A 361 17.72 8.17 5.85
C PHE A 361 17.61 7.06 6.91
N THR A 362 17.70 5.80 6.49
CA THR A 362 17.56 4.64 7.38
C THR A 362 18.84 3.82 7.32
N ILE A 363 19.43 3.57 8.49
CA ILE A 363 20.48 2.57 8.67
C ILE A 363 19.84 1.42 9.43
N ALA A 364 20.05 0.19 8.99
CA ALA A 364 19.61 -0.99 9.71
C ALA A 364 20.86 -1.74 10.17
N PRO A 365 21.30 -1.52 11.43
CA PRO A 365 22.33 -2.36 12.06
C PRO A 365 21.80 -3.74 12.45
N GLU A 366 20.50 -3.82 12.74
CA GLU A 366 19.75 -4.97 13.26
C GLU A 366 20.22 -5.50 14.63
N ALA A 367 21.49 -5.39 14.96
CA ALA A 367 22.08 -5.78 16.23
C ALA A 367 23.07 -4.70 16.76
N GLY A 368 23.13 -4.56 18.08
CA GLY A 368 23.95 -3.55 18.76
C GLY A 368 25.44 -3.86 18.77
N SER A 369 25.81 -5.11 19.04
CA SER A 369 27.21 -5.55 19.10
C SER A 369 27.73 -6.05 17.77
N ALA A 370 29.05 -5.94 17.57
CA ALA A 370 29.71 -6.51 16.38
C ALA A 370 29.56 -8.04 16.34
N ARG A 371 29.65 -8.70 17.51
CA ARG A 371 29.44 -10.14 17.65
C ARG A 371 28.07 -10.57 17.14
N LEU A 372 27.00 -9.91 17.60
CA LEU A 372 25.64 -10.29 17.23
C LEU A 372 25.34 -9.94 15.76
N ARG A 373 25.96 -8.89 15.20
CA ARG A 373 25.95 -8.62 13.75
C ARG A 373 26.62 -9.76 12.96
N ALA A 374 27.73 -10.31 13.42
CA ALA A 374 28.37 -11.48 12.80
C ALA A 374 27.46 -12.73 12.87
N VAL A 375 26.79 -12.96 14.01
CA VAL A 375 25.82 -14.07 14.18
C VAL A 375 24.72 -14.01 13.12
N ILE A 376 24.17 -12.83 12.83
CA ILE A 376 23.11 -12.67 11.81
C ILE A 376 23.63 -12.56 10.37
N ASN A 377 24.94 -12.68 10.19
CA ASN A 377 25.66 -12.42 8.93
C ASN A 377 25.41 -11.02 8.35
N LYS A 378 25.51 -10.01 9.20
CA LYS A 378 25.43 -8.61 8.80
C LYS A 378 26.84 -8.01 8.74
N ASP A 379 27.33 -7.88 7.52
CA ASP A 379 28.60 -7.23 7.21
C ASP A 379 28.47 -5.70 7.31
N LEU A 380 28.45 -5.20 8.55
CA LEU A 380 28.35 -3.79 8.87
C LEU A 380 28.98 -3.56 10.25
N ASP A 381 30.09 -2.83 10.33
CA ASP A 381 30.74 -2.58 11.62
C ASP A 381 30.26 -1.26 12.27
N GLU A 382 30.78 -0.94 13.46
CA GLU A 382 30.42 0.32 14.12
C GLU A 382 30.93 1.55 13.35
N HIS A 383 32.12 1.47 12.78
CA HIS A 383 32.75 2.58 12.05
C HIS A 383 31.94 2.95 10.81
N ASP A 384 31.44 1.96 10.07
CA ASP A 384 30.57 2.13 8.91
C ASP A 384 29.27 2.83 9.28
N ILE A 385 28.64 2.43 10.39
CA ILE A 385 27.39 3.03 10.89
C ILE A 385 27.58 4.51 11.22
N LEU A 386 28.66 4.84 11.95
CA LEU A 386 28.96 6.21 12.34
C LEU A 386 29.31 7.06 11.12
N THR A 387 30.13 6.54 10.21
CA THR A 387 30.52 7.21 8.98
C THR A 387 29.32 7.47 8.06
N ALA A 388 28.42 6.50 7.91
CA ALA A 388 27.20 6.68 7.12
C ALA A 388 26.27 7.73 7.74
N ALA A 389 26.15 7.77 9.07
CA ALA A 389 25.38 8.79 9.78
C ALA A 389 25.98 10.19 9.56
N GLU A 390 27.31 10.35 9.67
CA GLU A 390 28.02 11.60 9.39
C GLU A 390 27.80 12.07 7.96
N LYS A 391 28.02 11.19 6.98
CA LYS A 391 27.79 11.49 5.55
C LYS A 391 26.34 11.90 5.28
N ALA A 392 25.36 11.22 5.88
CA ALA A 392 23.96 11.58 5.74
C ALA A 392 23.67 12.98 6.31
N PHE A 393 24.18 13.33 7.50
CA PHE A 393 23.98 14.68 8.02
C PHE A 393 24.71 15.75 7.19
N ALA A 394 25.93 15.47 6.74
CA ALA A 394 26.70 16.37 5.88
C ALA A 394 26.00 16.62 4.53
N ALA A 395 25.36 15.59 3.97
CA ALA A 395 24.56 15.69 2.75
C ALA A 395 23.14 16.28 2.98
N GLY A 396 22.82 16.75 4.19
CA GLY A 396 21.62 17.55 4.45
C GLY A 396 20.38 16.77 4.89
N TRP A 397 20.51 15.49 5.27
CA TRP A 397 19.40 14.77 5.89
C TRP A 397 19.09 15.33 7.29
N HIS A 398 17.79 15.50 7.59
CA HIS A 398 17.33 15.97 8.90
C HIS A 398 16.68 14.88 9.76
N LEU A 399 16.48 13.68 9.21
CA LEU A 399 15.92 12.56 9.94
C LEU A 399 16.76 11.31 9.65
N LEU A 400 17.36 10.76 10.69
CA LEU A 400 18.04 9.46 10.67
C LEU A 400 17.18 8.44 11.42
N LYS A 401 17.02 7.26 10.86
CA LYS A 401 16.33 6.11 11.47
C LYS A 401 17.31 4.97 11.66
N LEU A 402 17.33 4.35 12.83
CA LEU A 402 18.05 3.11 13.12
C LEU A 402 17.05 1.98 13.38
N TYR A 403 17.27 0.80 12.79
CA TYR A 403 16.45 -0.38 13.06
C TYR A 403 17.25 -1.50 13.72
N PHE A 404 16.74 -1.99 14.85
CA PHE A 404 17.30 -3.09 15.62
C PHE A 404 16.26 -4.18 15.85
N MET A 405 16.73 -5.38 16.15
CA MET A 405 15.93 -6.52 16.60
C MET A 405 16.39 -6.95 17.99
N ILE A 406 15.46 -7.51 18.77
CA ILE A 406 15.76 -8.19 20.04
C ILE A 406 15.34 -9.66 19.98
N GLY A 407 15.95 -10.48 20.82
CA GLY A 407 15.65 -11.91 20.89
C GLY A 407 16.28 -12.72 19.76
N LEU A 408 17.33 -12.20 19.15
CA LEU A 408 18.11 -12.93 18.15
C LEU A 408 18.82 -14.14 18.77
N PRO A 409 19.12 -15.20 17.98
CA PRO A 409 19.87 -16.35 18.46
C PRO A 409 21.19 -15.93 19.11
N THR A 410 21.51 -16.52 20.26
CA THR A 410 22.70 -16.21 21.09
C THR A 410 22.76 -14.79 21.68
N GLU A 411 21.70 -13.97 21.61
CA GLU A 411 21.69 -12.62 22.20
C GLU A 411 21.93 -12.66 23.72
N THR A 412 22.83 -11.81 24.19
CA THR A 412 23.17 -11.63 25.61
C THR A 412 22.74 -10.25 26.13
N GLN A 413 22.77 -10.07 27.44
CA GLN A 413 22.57 -8.74 28.03
C GLN A 413 23.61 -7.72 27.56
N GLN A 414 24.86 -8.15 27.35
CA GLN A 414 25.93 -7.28 26.90
C GLN A 414 25.63 -6.70 25.51
N ASP A 415 25.11 -7.52 24.57
CA ASP A 415 24.76 -7.03 23.23
C ASP A 415 23.66 -5.95 23.26
N ARG A 416 22.75 -6.04 24.24
CA ARG A 416 21.70 -5.04 24.46
C ARG A 416 22.24 -3.74 25.06
N LEU A 417 23.27 -3.80 25.90
CA LEU A 417 23.96 -2.61 26.39
C LEU A 417 24.69 -1.90 25.25
N GLU A 418 25.40 -2.66 24.41
CA GLU A 418 26.11 -2.13 23.24
C GLU A 418 25.16 -1.46 22.22
N LEU A 419 23.93 -1.96 22.09
CA LEU A 419 22.88 -1.28 21.30
C LEU A 419 22.65 0.15 21.82
N VAL A 420 22.46 0.32 23.12
CA VAL A 420 22.22 1.63 23.74
C VAL A 420 23.43 2.55 23.55
N GLU A 421 24.64 2.01 23.71
CA GLU A 421 25.89 2.74 23.49
C GLU A 421 26.04 3.23 22.05
N LEU A 422 25.77 2.36 21.08
CA LEU A 422 25.80 2.70 19.65
C LEU A 422 24.80 3.81 19.31
N VAL A 423 23.57 3.72 19.83
CA VAL A 423 22.57 4.79 19.69
C VAL A 423 23.08 6.10 20.30
N GLY A 424 23.74 6.03 21.46
CA GLY A 424 24.37 7.18 22.10
C GLY A 424 25.51 7.80 21.28
N LYS A 425 26.33 6.98 20.62
CA LYS A 425 27.37 7.42 19.68
C LYS A 425 26.74 8.14 18.47
N VAL A 426 25.76 7.54 17.80
CA VAL A 426 25.06 8.16 16.66
C VAL A 426 24.34 9.46 17.07
N ARG A 427 23.72 9.48 18.25
CA ARG A 427 23.07 10.69 18.80
C ARG A 427 24.06 11.86 18.94
N ARG A 428 25.32 11.60 19.29
CA ARG A 428 26.35 12.65 19.41
C ARG A 428 26.72 13.30 18.07
N LEU A 429 26.43 12.64 16.94
CA LEU A 429 26.64 13.16 15.59
C LEU A 429 25.53 14.13 15.13
N LEU A 430 24.43 14.24 15.88
CA LEU A 430 23.33 15.13 15.50
C LEU A 430 23.81 16.60 15.40
N PRO A 431 23.53 17.30 14.28
CA PRO A 431 23.86 18.71 14.12
C PRO A 431 23.32 19.59 15.26
N ARG A 432 24.15 20.57 15.67
CA ARG A 432 23.79 21.56 16.72
C ARG A 432 22.61 22.46 16.36
N SER A 433 22.24 22.54 15.08
CA SER A 433 21.12 23.35 14.57
C SER A 433 19.74 22.97 15.13
N GLY A 434 19.62 21.82 15.83
CA GLY A 434 18.39 21.40 16.51
C GLY A 434 17.34 20.79 15.59
N ARG A 435 17.47 20.94 14.27
CA ARG A 435 16.51 20.42 13.27
C ARG A 435 16.60 18.91 13.06
N ALA A 436 17.78 18.32 13.27
CA ALA A 436 18.00 16.90 13.05
C ALA A 436 17.35 16.04 14.14
N ARG A 437 16.76 14.92 13.72
CA ARG A 437 16.06 13.94 14.57
C ARG A 437 16.65 12.55 14.38
N LEU A 438 16.72 11.80 15.48
CA LEU A 438 17.09 10.39 15.50
C LEU A 438 15.89 9.56 15.96
N HIS A 439 15.45 8.63 15.12
CA HIS A 439 14.42 7.66 15.45
C HIS A 439 15.04 6.26 15.53
N VAL A 440 14.64 5.45 16.51
CA VAL A 440 15.12 4.09 16.69
C VAL A 440 13.91 3.15 16.74
N GLY A 441 13.81 2.25 15.77
CA GLY A 441 12.81 1.18 15.76
C GLY A 441 13.41 -0.11 16.30
N ILE A 442 12.71 -0.77 17.22
CA ILE A 442 13.13 -2.04 17.81
C ILE A 442 12.00 -3.05 17.60
N SER A 443 12.26 -4.08 16.79
CA SER A 443 11.35 -5.19 16.54
C SER A 443 11.79 -6.44 17.30
N THR A 444 10.89 -7.42 17.38
CA THR A 444 11.20 -8.74 17.94
C THR A 444 11.58 -9.69 16.81
N PHE A 445 12.62 -10.50 17.01
CA PHE A 445 12.98 -11.55 16.07
C PHE A 445 11.85 -12.60 15.97
N VAL A 446 11.45 -12.91 14.74
CA VAL A 446 10.50 -13.98 14.41
C VAL A 446 11.23 -14.99 13.53
N PRO A 447 11.40 -16.26 13.97
CA PRO A 447 11.94 -17.30 13.10
C PRO A 447 11.04 -17.53 11.89
N LYS A 448 11.57 -17.34 10.69
CA LYS A 448 10.83 -17.52 9.44
C LYS A 448 11.24 -18.81 8.71
N PRO A 449 10.29 -19.53 8.10
CA PRO A 449 10.56 -20.64 7.18
C PRO A 449 11.58 -20.27 6.10
N HIS A 450 12.37 -21.25 5.66
CA HIS A 450 13.37 -21.10 4.59
C HIS A 450 14.52 -20.14 4.94
N THR A 451 14.84 -20.02 6.22
CA THR A 451 15.99 -19.26 6.71
C THR A 451 16.92 -20.15 7.54
N PRO A 452 18.22 -19.82 7.66
CA PRO A 452 19.11 -20.53 8.59
C PRO A 452 18.59 -20.57 10.03
N PHE A 453 17.79 -19.57 10.44
CA PHE A 453 17.18 -19.53 11.78
C PHE A 453 15.80 -20.17 11.88
N GLN A 454 15.32 -20.91 10.87
CA GLN A 454 14.01 -21.56 10.94
C GLN A 454 13.89 -22.59 12.08
N TRP A 455 15.01 -23.14 12.55
CA TRP A 455 15.08 -24.09 13.67
C TRP A 455 15.19 -23.40 15.04
N GLU A 456 15.55 -22.13 15.11
CA GLU A 456 15.74 -21.41 16.36
C GLU A 456 14.42 -21.20 17.11
N GLY A 457 14.50 -21.11 18.43
CA GLY A 457 13.37 -20.74 19.28
C GLY A 457 13.01 -19.26 19.16
N MET A 458 11.83 -18.91 19.67
CA MET A 458 11.37 -17.53 19.80
C MET A 458 11.08 -17.19 21.26
N LEU A 459 11.34 -15.95 21.67
CA LEU A 459 10.98 -15.46 23.00
C LEU A 459 9.46 -15.40 23.19
N GLY A 460 8.99 -15.73 24.40
CA GLY A 460 7.60 -15.52 24.81
C GLY A 460 7.28 -14.07 25.17
N VAL A 461 6.00 -13.75 25.32
CA VAL A 461 5.48 -12.38 25.60
C VAL A 461 6.20 -11.73 26.78
N ASP A 462 6.21 -12.39 27.95
CA ASP A 462 6.81 -11.86 29.18
C ASP A 462 8.32 -11.57 29.06
N GLN A 463 9.03 -12.40 28.27
CA GLN A 463 10.47 -12.19 28.02
C GLN A 463 10.69 -10.96 27.15
N ILE A 464 9.89 -10.80 26.09
CA ILE A 464 9.95 -9.65 25.19
C ILE A 464 9.62 -8.37 25.97
N GLU A 465 8.53 -8.35 26.74
CA GLU A 465 8.12 -7.19 27.52
C GLU A 465 9.19 -6.71 28.50
N ARG A 466 9.80 -7.65 29.22
CA ARG A 466 10.91 -7.37 30.14
C ARG A 466 12.11 -6.74 29.43
N ILE A 467 12.53 -7.30 28.29
CA ILE A 467 13.64 -6.76 27.50
C ILE A 467 13.29 -5.37 26.95
N GLN A 468 12.08 -5.19 26.41
CA GLN A 468 11.63 -3.91 25.90
C GLN A 468 11.57 -2.84 27.00
N SER A 469 11.11 -3.20 28.21
CA SER A 469 11.09 -2.29 29.36
C SER A 469 12.49 -1.85 29.74
N GLU A 470 13.44 -2.79 29.87
CA GLU A 470 14.83 -2.48 30.20
C GLU A 470 15.46 -1.53 29.16
N LEU A 471 15.31 -1.83 27.87
CA LEU A 471 15.85 -1.00 26.80
C LEU A 471 15.17 0.37 26.72
N ARG A 472 13.87 0.46 26.99
CA ARG A 472 13.12 1.73 26.99
C ARG A 472 13.65 2.68 28.05
N ASP A 473 13.91 2.19 29.25
CA ASP A 473 14.46 2.99 30.34
C ASP A 473 15.88 3.47 30.03
N ARG A 474 16.72 2.58 29.50
CA ARG A 474 18.09 2.92 29.10
C ARG A 474 18.12 3.92 27.94
N LEU A 475 17.33 3.73 26.89
CA LEU A 475 17.28 4.64 25.74
C LEU A 475 16.67 6.01 26.09
N ARG A 476 15.78 6.07 27.09
CA ARG A 476 15.28 7.36 27.61
C ARG A 476 16.42 8.21 28.16
N SER A 477 17.43 7.60 28.79
CA SER A 477 18.60 8.31 29.34
C SER A 477 19.53 8.91 28.26
N VAL A 478 19.53 8.36 27.03
CA VAL A 478 20.31 8.90 25.90
C VAL A 478 19.80 10.28 25.46
N GLY A 479 18.48 10.50 25.53
CA GLY A 479 17.82 11.77 25.22
C GLY A 479 17.83 12.17 23.73
N ARG A 480 16.83 12.95 23.30
CA ARG A 480 16.63 13.37 21.88
C ARG A 480 16.52 12.20 20.89
N VAL A 481 16.07 11.04 21.35
CA VAL A 481 15.78 9.86 20.52
C VAL A 481 14.30 9.54 20.60
N LYS A 482 13.64 9.36 19.46
CA LYS A 482 12.28 8.81 19.41
C LYS A 482 12.37 7.30 19.21
N THR A 483 11.79 6.52 20.12
CA THR A 483 11.76 5.05 20.00
C THR A 483 10.41 4.56 19.48
N GLY A 484 10.41 3.47 18.71
CA GLY A 484 9.24 2.72 18.27
C GLY A 484 9.45 1.23 18.53
N TRP A 485 8.38 0.53 18.91
CA TRP A 485 8.43 -0.84 19.42
C TRP A 485 7.31 -1.67 18.78
N THR A 486 7.59 -2.92 18.46
CA THR A 486 6.55 -3.89 18.06
C THR A 486 5.78 -4.37 19.29
N LEU A 487 4.47 -4.64 19.13
CA LEU A 487 3.65 -5.21 20.20
C LEU A 487 4.07 -6.66 20.48
N PRO A 488 4.47 -7.02 21.72
CA PRO A 488 4.97 -8.36 22.05
C PRO A 488 4.03 -9.50 21.65
N ALA A 489 2.75 -9.41 22.01
CA ALA A 489 1.75 -10.43 21.69
C ALA A 489 1.53 -10.60 20.19
N MET A 490 1.61 -9.52 19.41
CA MET A 490 1.52 -9.57 17.95
C MET A 490 2.74 -10.27 17.33
N SER A 491 3.95 -9.97 17.80
CA SER A 491 5.17 -10.67 17.36
C SER A 491 5.07 -12.18 17.62
N VAL A 492 4.61 -12.57 18.82
CA VAL A 492 4.41 -13.98 19.20
C VAL A 492 3.36 -14.64 18.31
N ALA A 493 2.26 -13.94 17.99
CA ALA A 493 1.25 -14.43 17.06
C ALA A 493 1.81 -14.68 15.66
N GLU A 494 2.62 -13.74 15.14
CA GLU A 494 3.33 -13.93 13.87
C GLU A 494 4.23 -15.16 13.92
N GLY A 495 5.03 -15.33 14.98
CA GLY A 495 5.91 -16.50 15.12
C GLY A 495 5.17 -17.83 15.20
N MET A 496 4.03 -17.86 15.90
CA MET A 496 3.20 -19.07 16.00
C MET A 496 2.62 -19.44 14.63
N ILE A 497 2.05 -18.49 13.89
CA ILE A 497 1.51 -18.74 12.56
C ILE A 497 2.63 -19.06 11.57
N SER A 498 3.76 -18.34 11.60
CA SER A 498 4.93 -18.58 10.72
C SER A 498 5.46 -19.99 10.83
N ARG A 499 5.30 -20.63 12.00
CA ARG A 499 5.85 -21.93 12.32
C ARG A 499 4.81 -23.04 12.35
N ALA A 500 3.52 -22.73 12.20
CA ALA A 500 2.44 -23.72 12.37
C ALA A 500 2.27 -24.69 11.19
N ASP A 501 1.54 -25.78 11.42
CA ASP A 501 1.02 -26.67 10.37
C ASP A 501 -0.51 -26.49 10.21
N ARG A 502 -1.13 -27.32 9.37
CA ARG A 502 -2.58 -27.25 9.07
C ARG A 502 -3.49 -27.38 10.30
N ARG A 503 -3.02 -27.89 11.43
CA ARG A 503 -3.83 -28.00 12.67
C ARG A 503 -4.17 -26.66 13.28
N LEU A 504 -3.46 -25.57 12.91
CA LEU A 504 -3.79 -24.22 13.36
C LEU A 504 -5.04 -23.67 12.65
N PHE A 505 -5.34 -24.14 11.43
CA PHE A 505 -6.40 -23.59 10.58
C PHE A 505 -7.78 -23.48 11.25
N PRO A 506 -8.32 -24.50 11.96
CA PRO A 506 -9.63 -24.39 12.60
C PRO A 506 -9.70 -23.26 13.63
N LEU A 507 -8.58 -22.95 14.27
CA LEU A 507 -8.50 -21.89 15.27
C LEU A 507 -8.40 -20.51 14.62
N LEU A 508 -7.72 -20.39 13.47
CA LEU A 508 -7.76 -19.16 12.66
C LEU A 508 -9.16 -18.89 12.12
N LEU A 509 -9.86 -19.94 11.66
CA LEU A 509 -11.24 -19.85 11.22
C LEU A 509 -12.15 -19.38 12.37
N GLU A 510 -11.97 -19.93 13.57
CA GLU A 510 -12.68 -19.51 14.77
C GLU A 510 -12.46 -18.01 15.09
N LEU A 511 -11.22 -17.51 15.02
CA LEU A 511 -10.92 -16.09 15.21
C LEU A 511 -11.61 -15.21 14.16
N ALA A 512 -11.54 -15.59 12.89
CA ALA A 512 -12.20 -14.86 11.82
C ALA A 512 -13.73 -14.84 11.99
N GLU A 513 -14.32 -15.94 12.46
CA GLU A 513 -15.76 -16.04 12.74
C GLU A 513 -16.21 -15.19 13.92
N ARG A 514 -15.35 -15.04 14.94
CA ARG A 514 -15.54 -14.08 16.05
C ARG A 514 -15.40 -12.62 15.61
N GLY A 515 -14.97 -12.36 14.37
CA GLY A 515 -14.90 -11.03 13.76
C GLY A 515 -13.52 -10.36 13.87
N HIS A 516 -12.48 -11.09 14.28
CA HIS A 516 -11.11 -10.56 14.30
C HIS A 516 -10.57 -10.46 12.86
N ARG A 517 -10.16 -9.25 12.47
CA ARG A 517 -9.63 -8.92 11.13
C ARG A 517 -8.85 -7.61 11.19
N LEU A 518 -8.08 -7.31 10.14
CA LEU A 518 -7.13 -6.21 10.11
C LEU A 518 -6.19 -6.23 11.33
N CYS A 519 -5.81 -7.42 11.78
CA CYS A 519 -5.08 -7.62 13.03
C CYS A 519 -3.60 -7.22 12.95
N SER A 520 -3.09 -6.86 11.76
CA SER A 520 -1.81 -6.16 11.60
C SER A 520 -1.82 -4.74 12.16
N TRP A 521 -3.01 -4.17 12.36
CA TRP A 521 -3.21 -2.87 12.98
C TRP A 521 -3.37 -3.06 14.48
N THR A 522 -2.49 -2.46 15.27
CA THR A 522 -2.43 -2.63 16.73
C THR A 522 -3.77 -2.36 17.41
N GLU A 523 -4.55 -1.40 16.92
CA GLU A 523 -5.88 -1.05 17.42
C GLU A 523 -6.94 -2.16 17.23
N ASN A 524 -6.70 -3.11 16.33
CA ASN A 524 -7.60 -4.22 16.02
C ASN A 524 -7.07 -5.58 16.52
N PHE A 525 -5.91 -5.60 17.18
CA PHE A 525 -5.30 -6.82 17.68
C PHE A 525 -5.82 -7.16 19.08
N ASP A 526 -6.49 -8.30 19.23
CA ASP A 526 -7.00 -8.79 20.52
C ASP A 526 -6.03 -9.81 21.13
N GLU A 527 -5.17 -9.34 22.02
CA GLU A 527 -4.15 -10.17 22.67
C GLU A 527 -4.73 -11.38 23.40
N LYS A 528 -5.91 -11.25 24.02
CA LYS A 528 -6.53 -12.33 24.80
C LYS A 528 -7.07 -13.43 23.90
N ALA A 529 -7.74 -13.05 22.81
CA ALA A 529 -8.29 -14.00 21.85
C ALA A 529 -7.18 -14.83 21.17
N PHE A 530 -6.08 -14.19 20.78
CA PHE A 530 -4.93 -14.89 20.21
C PHE A 530 -4.25 -15.81 21.25
N ALA A 531 -4.06 -15.34 22.49
CA ALA A 531 -3.50 -16.17 23.56
C ALA A 531 -4.32 -17.45 23.83
N GLU A 532 -5.66 -17.35 23.89
CA GLU A 532 -6.57 -18.48 24.08
C GLU A 532 -6.41 -19.55 22.98
N VAL A 533 -6.41 -19.09 21.72
CA VAL A 533 -6.27 -19.96 20.54
C VAL A 533 -4.91 -20.64 20.51
N PHE A 534 -3.85 -19.89 20.78
CA PHE A 534 -2.52 -20.46 20.73
C PHE A 534 -2.22 -21.41 21.88
N GLU A 535 -2.75 -21.16 23.07
CA GLU A 535 -2.64 -22.12 24.18
C GLU A 535 -3.29 -23.47 23.79
N ARG A 536 -4.46 -23.44 23.14
CA ARG A 536 -5.12 -24.66 22.61
C ARG A 536 -4.26 -25.34 21.54
N TYR A 537 -3.63 -24.58 20.66
CA TYR A 537 -2.74 -25.11 19.63
C TYR A 537 -1.49 -25.76 20.24
N GLU A 538 -0.87 -25.13 21.24
CA GLU A 538 0.33 -25.66 21.91
C GLU A 538 0.05 -26.96 22.66
N ARG A 539 -1.13 -27.13 23.27
CA ARG A 539 -1.53 -28.39 23.90
C ARG A 539 -1.54 -29.58 22.94
N VAL A 540 -1.76 -29.33 21.64
CA VAL A 540 -1.79 -30.38 20.60
C VAL A 540 -0.41 -30.58 19.96
N THR A 541 0.41 -29.53 19.88
CA THR A 541 1.69 -29.58 19.14
C THR A 541 2.91 -29.76 20.01
N GLY A 542 2.84 -29.47 21.31
CA GLY A 542 3.96 -29.61 22.24
C GLY A 542 5.00 -28.49 22.17
N GLY A 543 4.62 -27.29 21.68
CA GLY A 543 5.45 -26.07 21.74
C GLY A 543 6.04 -25.65 20.39
N VAL A 544 5.30 -24.85 19.62
CA VAL A 544 5.69 -24.42 18.26
C VAL A 544 6.80 -23.36 18.26
N LEU A 545 6.91 -22.57 19.33
CA LEU A 545 7.92 -21.52 19.50
C LEU A 545 9.25 -22.02 20.06
N ALA A 546 9.32 -23.26 20.53
CA ALA A 546 10.55 -23.87 21.00
C ALA A 546 11.55 -24.08 19.85
N GLU A 547 12.83 -24.24 20.19
CA GLU A 547 13.85 -24.70 19.26
C GLU A 547 13.44 -26.06 18.66
N ARG A 548 13.68 -26.22 17.35
CA ARG A 548 13.34 -27.44 16.62
C ARG A 548 14.56 -28.32 16.47
N ASP A 549 14.33 -29.60 16.68
CA ASP A 549 15.25 -30.66 16.30
C ASP A 549 15.50 -30.60 14.79
N ILE A 550 16.77 -30.49 14.41
CA ILE A 550 17.18 -30.35 13.01
C ILE A 550 16.85 -31.60 12.20
N ASP A 551 16.80 -32.78 12.82
CA ASP A 551 16.55 -34.05 12.15
C ASP A 551 15.06 -34.34 11.97
N LYS A 552 14.19 -33.51 12.56
CA LYS A 552 12.75 -33.62 12.39
C LYS A 552 12.27 -32.83 11.16
N PRO A 553 11.28 -33.37 10.43
CA PRO A 553 10.74 -32.75 9.23
C PRO A 553 9.94 -31.49 9.56
N LEU A 554 10.03 -30.48 8.70
CA LEU A 554 9.27 -29.24 8.81
C LEU A 554 8.02 -29.25 7.91
N PRO A 555 6.92 -28.56 8.28
CA PRO A 555 5.69 -28.53 7.47
C PRO A 555 5.86 -28.03 6.03
N TRP A 556 6.88 -27.21 5.79
CA TRP A 556 7.15 -26.56 4.49
C TRP A 556 8.26 -27.21 3.66
N GLU A 557 8.80 -28.36 4.05
CA GLU A 557 9.92 -29.00 3.32
C GLU A 557 9.57 -29.45 1.90
N HIS A 558 8.28 -29.63 1.62
CA HIS A 558 7.78 -29.94 0.28
C HIS A 558 7.92 -28.77 -0.71
N LEU A 559 8.26 -27.56 -0.24
CA LEU A 559 8.44 -26.36 -1.07
C LEU A 559 9.94 -26.05 -1.22
N ASP A 560 10.44 -26.14 -2.45
CA ASP A 560 11.80 -25.75 -2.79
C ASP A 560 11.83 -24.26 -3.17
N MET A 561 12.37 -23.47 -2.24
CA MET A 561 12.53 -22.02 -2.36
C MET A 561 13.94 -21.59 -2.80
N GLY A 562 14.77 -22.52 -3.28
CA GLY A 562 16.13 -22.26 -3.79
C GLY A 562 17.23 -22.72 -2.84
N PRO A 563 17.47 -22.05 -1.70
CA PRO A 563 18.51 -22.47 -0.77
C PRO A 563 18.26 -23.88 -0.21
N ASP A 564 19.23 -24.78 -0.35
CA ASP A 564 19.08 -26.15 0.13
C ASP A 564 19.22 -26.27 1.65
N ARG A 565 18.71 -27.37 2.20
CA ARG A 565 18.72 -27.63 3.65
C ARG A 565 20.14 -27.67 4.23
N GLN A 566 21.12 -28.20 3.50
CA GLN A 566 22.50 -28.36 3.99
C GLN A 566 23.17 -26.99 4.13
N PHE A 567 22.98 -26.11 3.16
CA PHE A 567 23.43 -24.72 3.20
C PHE A 567 22.81 -23.96 4.38
N LEU A 568 21.48 -24.10 4.58
CA LEU A 568 20.81 -23.43 5.70
C LEU A 568 21.33 -23.90 7.07
N LEU A 569 21.61 -25.18 7.23
CA LEU A 569 22.23 -25.73 8.45
C LEU A 569 23.67 -25.27 8.63
N ALA A 570 24.47 -25.27 7.56
CA ALA A 570 25.85 -24.79 7.62
C ALA A 570 25.92 -23.30 8.03
N GLU A 571 25.01 -22.47 7.51
CA GLU A 571 24.92 -21.07 7.94
C GLU A 571 24.46 -20.93 9.39
N ARG A 572 23.56 -21.81 9.86
CA ARG A 572 23.17 -21.85 11.28
C ARG A 572 24.38 -22.18 12.17
N GLU A 573 25.18 -23.18 11.81
CA GLU A 573 26.36 -23.55 12.59
C GLU A 573 27.39 -22.42 12.65
N LYS A 574 27.64 -21.74 11.54
CA LYS A 574 28.50 -20.54 11.52
C LYS A 574 27.95 -19.45 12.44
N ALA A 575 26.63 -19.26 12.48
CA ALA A 575 26.00 -18.30 13.37
C ALA A 575 26.30 -18.60 14.85
N LEU A 576 26.22 -19.88 15.26
CA LEU A 576 26.54 -20.31 16.62
C LEU A 576 28.01 -20.05 17.00
N ARG A 577 28.90 -20.03 16.01
CA ARG A 577 30.33 -19.67 16.17
C ARG A 577 30.62 -18.18 15.95
N ALA A 578 29.60 -17.36 15.67
CA ALA A 578 29.74 -15.95 15.26
C ALA A 578 30.66 -15.73 14.06
N GLU A 579 30.70 -16.69 13.13
CA GLU A 579 31.44 -16.61 11.87
C GLU A 579 30.57 -15.94 10.79
N THR A 580 31.18 -15.07 9.97
CA THR A 580 30.53 -14.43 8.82
C THR A 580 30.72 -15.25 7.55
N THR A 581 29.84 -15.02 6.58
CA THR A 581 29.90 -15.54 5.22
C THR A 581 29.90 -14.35 4.26
N TYR A 582 30.92 -14.28 3.42
CA TYR A 582 31.10 -13.19 2.45
C TYR A 582 30.04 -13.22 1.33
N ASP A 583 29.91 -12.11 0.60
CA ASP A 583 28.99 -12.02 -0.55
C ASP A 583 29.57 -12.75 -1.77
N CYS A 584 28.79 -13.66 -2.38
CA CYS A 584 29.16 -14.37 -3.60
C CYS A 584 29.27 -13.47 -4.85
N LEU A 585 28.86 -12.20 -4.77
CA LEU A 585 29.14 -11.22 -5.83
C LEU A 585 30.59 -10.73 -5.83
N GLU A 586 31.24 -10.74 -4.66
CA GLU A 586 32.60 -10.22 -4.45
C GLU A 586 33.63 -11.35 -4.24
N GLY A 587 33.18 -12.58 -3.98
CA GLY A 587 34.01 -13.76 -3.78
C GLY A 587 33.52 -15.01 -4.52
N ASP A 588 33.97 -16.18 -4.08
CA ASP A 588 33.62 -17.46 -4.69
C ASP A 588 32.15 -17.88 -4.42
N CYS A 589 31.61 -18.73 -5.29
CA CYS A 589 30.29 -19.31 -5.08
C CYS A 589 30.31 -20.28 -3.89
N TYR A 590 29.49 -20.02 -2.86
CA TYR A 590 29.28 -20.94 -1.74
C TYR A 590 28.21 -22.01 -1.98
N VAL A 591 27.77 -22.18 -3.24
CA VAL A 591 26.91 -23.29 -3.71
C VAL A 591 25.64 -23.48 -2.86
N CYS A 592 24.91 -22.39 -2.58
CA CYS A 592 23.69 -22.46 -1.77
C CYS A 592 22.51 -23.19 -2.42
N GLY A 593 22.60 -23.59 -3.69
CA GLY A 593 21.50 -24.20 -4.42
C GLY A 593 20.48 -23.23 -5.01
N ALA A 594 20.63 -21.90 -4.90
CA ALA A 594 19.62 -20.96 -5.40
C ALA A 594 19.63 -20.74 -6.94
N CYS A 595 20.79 -20.85 -7.60
CA CYS A 595 20.96 -20.59 -9.04
C CYS A 595 20.71 -21.86 -9.89
N GLN A 596 19.59 -22.55 -9.69
CA GLN A 596 19.32 -23.84 -10.35
C GLN A 596 18.85 -23.71 -11.80
N GLN A 597 18.24 -22.57 -12.16
CA GLN A 597 17.68 -22.33 -13.48
C GLN A 597 18.70 -21.67 -14.39
N GLU A 598 18.72 -22.07 -15.67
CA GLU A 598 19.61 -21.49 -16.67
C GLU A 598 19.38 -19.97 -16.79
N GLY A 599 20.48 -19.20 -16.84
CA GLY A 599 20.45 -17.74 -16.85
C GLY A 599 20.14 -17.08 -15.50
N ALA A 600 19.84 -17.84 -14.45
CA ALA A 600 19.54 -17.26 -13.13
C ALA A 600 20.83 -16.79 -12.43
N GLY A 601 20.90 -15.49 -12.12
CA GLY A 601 22.05 -14.90 -11.46
C GLY A 601 22.14 -13.39 -11.68
N PRO A 602 23.15 -12.73 -11.07
CA PRO A 602 23.47 -11.34 -11.39
C PRO A 602 23.87 -11.22 -12.86
N VAL A 603 23.24 -10.28 -13.57
CA VAL A 603 23.52 -10.00 -14.98
C VAL A 603 24.75 -9.09 -15.09
N ARG A 604 25.74 -9.48 -15.88
CA ARG A 604 27.01 -8.73 -16.02
C ARG A 604 26.98 -7.66 -17.12
N ASP A 605 26.22 -7.88 -18.20
CA ASP A 605 26.13 -6.97 -19.35
C ASP A 605 24.80 -6.20 -19.36
N LEU A 606 24.73 -5.11 -18.58
CA LEU A 606 23.52 -4.29 -18.45
C LEU A 606 23.49 -3.11 -19.43
N LEU A 607 22.36 -2.87 -20.08
CA LEU A 607 22.21 -1.77 -21.05
C LEU A 607 22.32 -0.38 -20.36
N PRO A 608 23.12 0.56 -20.91
CA PRO A 608 23.25 1.90 -20.36
C PRO A 608 21.97 2.74 -20.60
N PRO A 609 21.80 3.86 -19.88
CA PRO A 609 20.64 4.73 -20.10
C PRO A 609 20.79 5.52 -21.40
N SER A 610 19.70 5.69 -22.15
CA SER A 610 19.68 6.61 -23.29
C SER A 610 19.83 8.06 -22.79
N THR A 611 20.87 8.75 -23.23
CA THR A 611 21.07 10.18 -22.96
C THR A 611 20.22 11.00 -23.93
N ASN A 612 19.24 11.72 -23.40
CA ASN A 612 18.63 12.84 -24.11
C ASN A 612 19.10 14.09 -23.37
N ALA A 613 19.92 14.90 -24.03
CA ALA A 613 20.32 16.19 -23.49
C ALA A 613 19.06 17.03 -23.28
N VAL A 614 18.81 17.44 -22.03
CA VAL A 614 17.79 18.44 -21.74
C VAL A 614 18.39 19.80 -22.03
N VAL A 615 17.71 20.56 -22.89
CA VAL A 615 18.10 21.93 -23.22
C VAL A 615 17.89 22.79 -21.98
N HIS A 616 18.93 23.51 -21.54
CA HIS A 616 18.79 24.52 -20.49
C HIS A 616 17.83 25.61 -20.98
N GLU A 617 16.64 25.66 -20.37
CA GLU A 617 15.58 26.62 -20.72
C GLU A 617 15.78 27.96 -19.98
N SER A 618 15.24 29.02 -20.59
CA SER A 618 15.17 30.39 -20.08
C SER A 618 14.44 30.49 -18.74
N ASP A 619 14.64 31.60 -18.02
CA ASP A 619 13.91 31.88 -16.77
C ASP A 619 12.38 31.77 -16.97
N PRO A 620 11.65 31.08 -16.07
CA PRO A 620 10.23 30.86 -16.21
C PRO A 620 9.45 32.18 -16.14
N MET A 621 8.40 32.31 -16.95
CA MET A 621 7.51 33.48 -16.95
C MET A 621 6.22 33.14 -16.17
N PRO A 622 6.14 33.44 -14.87
CA PRO A 622 5.01 33.02 -14.05
C PRO A 622 3.72 33.73 -14.44
N ARG A 623 2.72 32.94 -14.85
CA ARG A 623 1.35 33.39 -15.08
C ARG A 623 0.37 32.57 -14.28
N ARG A 624 -0.59 33.24 -13.64
CA ARG A 624 -1.66 32.58 -12.89
C ARG A 624 -2.86 32.30 -13.80
N TYR A 625 -3.37 31.09 -13.73
CA TYR A 625 -4.62 30.67 -14.36
C TYR A 625 -5.60 30.25 -13.28
N ARG A 626 -6.89 30.49 -13.51
CA ARG A 626 -7.96 30.09 -12.61
C ARG A 626 -8.93 29.19 -13.34
N LEU A 627 -9.30 28.10 -12.66
CA LEU A 627 -10.18 27.08 -13.20
C LEU A 627 -11.45 27.01 -12.37
N ARG A 628 -12.56 26.72 -13.05
CA ARG A 628 -13.83 26.30 -12.46
C ARG A 628 -14.12 24.88 -12.89
N LEU A 629 -14.25 23.97 -11.93
CA LEU A 629 -14.52 22.55 -12.17
C LEU A 629 -15.88 22.17 -11.57
N SER A 630 -16.56 21.16 -12.11
CA SER A 630 -17.61 20.44 -11.38
C SER A 630 -17.06 19.15 -10.78
N LYS A 631 -17.68 18.64 -9.71
CA LYS A 631 -17.38 17.37 -9.04
C LYS A 631 -18.69 16.65 -8.71
N ARG A 632 -19.07 15.70 -9.56
CA ARG A 632 -20.38 15.01 -9.55
C ARG A 632 -20.21 13.49 -9.58
N GLY A 633 -21.32 12.76 -9.43
CA GLY A 633 -21.31 11.29 -9.49
C GLY A 633 -20.36 10.70 -8.44
N PRO A 634 -19.59 9.64 -8.77
CA PRO A 634 -18.67 9.01 -7.82
C PRO A 634 -17.62 9.96 -7.22
N ALA A 635 -17.16 10.97 -7.96
CA ALA A 635 -16.11 11.91 -7.50
C ALA A 635 -16.52 12.73 -6.27
N ARG A 636 -17.82 12.85 -5.97
CA ARG A 636 -18.31 13.54 -4.78
C ARG A 636 -17.90 12.88 -3.46
N PHE A 637 -17.55 11.60 -3.51
CA PHE A 637 -17.05 10.84 -2.35
C PHE A 637 -15.55 10.99 -2.13
N LEU A 638 -14.86 11.81 -2.94
CA LEU A 638 -13.47 12.19 -2.68
C LEU A 638 -13.40 13.25 -1.58
N GLY A 639 -12.54 12.99 -0.58
CA GLY A 639 -12.11 14.00 0.37
C GLY A 639 -11.45 15.19 -0.32
N HIS A 640 -11.45 16.36 0.32
CA HIS A 640 -10.84 17.56 -0.26
C HIS A 640 -9.38 17.34 -0.66
N LEU A 641 -8.57 16.70 0.21
CA LEU A 641 -7.16 16.42 -0.09
C LEU A 641 -6.99 15.44 -1.26
N ASP A 642 -7.87 14.45 -1.38
CA ASP A 642 -7.86 13.49 -2.49
C ASP A 642 -8.24 14.18 -3.80
N PHE A 643 -9.27 15.02 -3.79
CA PHE A 643 -9.66 15.84 -4.94
C PHE A 643 -8.51 16.76 -5.39
N MET A 644 -7.86 17.47 -4.47
CA MET A 644 -6.71 18.32 -4.78
C MET A 644 -5.60 17.53 -5.48
N ARG A 645 -5.30 16.34 -4.97
CA ARG A 645 -4.30 15.43 -5.54
C ARG A 645 -4.71 14.94 -6.93
N GLN A 646 -5.95 14.50 -7.12
CA GLN A 646 -6.41 14.03 -8.43
C GLN A 646 -6.36 15.12 -9.50
N VAL A 647 -6.81 16.34 -9.17
CA VAL A 647 -6.75 17.49 -10.08
C VAL A 647 -5.31 17.89 -10.37
N THR A 648 -4.44 17.93 -9.36
CA THR A 648 -3.02 18.24 -9.56
C THR A 648 -2.36 17.21 -10.50
N ARG A 649 -2.63 15.92 -10.31
CA ARG A 649 -2.14 14.88 -11.23
C ARG A 649 -2.72 15.01 -12.63
N ALA A 650 -3.98 15.42 -12.78
CA ALA A 650 -4.60 15.66 -14.07
C ALA A 650 -3.90 16.80 -14.84
N LEU A 651 -3.54 17.90 -14.15
CA LEU A 651 -2.76 19.00 -14.72
C LEU A 651 -1.39 18.50 -15.23
N LEU A 652 -0.69 17.69 -14.43
CA LEU A 652 0.61 17.12 -14.80
C LEU A 652 0.50 16.13 -15.97
N ARG A 653 -0.51 15.25 -15.98
CA ARG A 653 -0.79 14.34 -17.11
C ARG A 653 -1.16 15.08 -18.40
N ALA A 654 -1.83 16.23 -18.27
CA ALA A 654 -2.14 17.11 -19.40
C ALA A 654 -0.91 17.80 -19.98
N GLY A 655 0.26 17.65 -19.34
CA GLY A 655 1.51 18.28 -19.76
C GLY A 655 1.49 19.80 -19.56
N TRP A 656 0.70 20.31 -18.61
CA TRP A 656 0.72 21.73 -18.27
C TRP A 656 2.08 22.08 -17.62
N PRO A 657 2.72 23.20 -18.00
CA PRO A 657 4.02 23.60 -17.46
C PRO A 657 3.85 24.26 -16.08
N VAL A 658 3.41 23.48 -15.09
CA VAL A 658 3.14 23.94 -13.73
C VAL A 658 4.43 24.34 -13.03
N LEU A 659 4.43 25.52 -12.41
CA LEU A 659 5.56 26.02 -11.61
C LEU A 659 5.58 25.39 -10.23
N TYR A 660 6.78 25.31 -9.63
CA TYR A 660 7.00 24.71 -8.32
C TYR A 660 7.41 25.76 -7.28
N SER A 661 7.12 25.50 -6.00
CA SER A 661 7.58 26.32 -4.88
C SER A 661 9.07 26.14 -4.62
N GLY A 662 9.75 27.15 -4.05
CA GLY A 662 11.12 26.99 -3.56
C GLY A 662 11.21 26.18 -2.25
N GLY A 663 12.42 25.72 -1.90
CA GLY A 663 12.73 25.09 -0.61
C GLY A 663 13.04 23.58 -0.67
N PHE A 664 13.10 22.94 0.51
CA PHE A 664 13.52 21.52 0.66
C PHE A 664 12.53 20.50 0.05
N HIS A 665 11.26 20.89 -0.09
CA HIS A 665 10.20 20.08 -0.69
C HIS A 665 9.40 20.94 -1.68
N PRO A 666 9.91 21.17 -2.91
CA PRO A 666 9.15 21.85 -3.95
C PRO A 666 7.82 21.15 -4.20
N LYS A 667 6.74 21.93 -4.29
CA LYS A 667 5.40 21.44 -4.63
C LYS A 667 4.84 22.22 -5.82
N PRO A 668 4.02 21.58 -6.67
CA PRO A 668 3.25 22.30 -7.68
C PRO A 668 2.51 23.49 -7.05
N LYS A 669 2.63 24.67 -7.65
CA LYS A 669 1.96 25.89 -7.20
C LYS A 669 0.50 25.87 -7.63
N VAL A 670 -0.30 25.14 -6.88
CA VAL A 670 -1.75 25.04 -7.04
C VAL A 670 -2.42 25.45 -5.73
N SER A 671 -3.36 26.40 -5.80
CA SER A 671 -4.19 26.80 -4.67
C SER A 671 -5.64 26.37 -4.94
N PHE A 672 -6.33 25.89 -3.92
CA PHE A 672 -7.72 25.42 -4.04
C PHE A 672 -8.64 26.29 -3.18
N GLY A 673 -9.92 26.30 -3.55
CA GLY A 673 -11.00 26.87 -2.75
C GLY A 673 -11.21 26.12 -1.41
N PRO A 674 -12.20 26.54 -0.61
CA PRO A 674 -12.48 25.93 0.68
C PRO A 674 -12.87 24.44 0.55
N ALA A 675 -12.58 23.66 1.59
CA ALA A 675 -12.96 22.26 1.65
C ALA A 675 -14.48 22.10 1.74
N LEU A 676 -15.05 21.32 0.81
CA LEU A 676 -16.47 20.97 0.81
C LEU A 676 -16.71 19.61 1.48
N LYS A 677 -17.93 19.40 1.98
CA LYS A 677 -18.33 18.15 2.63
C LYS A 677 -18.30 16.99 1.63
N VAL A 678 -17.74 15.86 2.05
CA VAL A 678 -17.71 14.61 1.28
C VAL A 678 -19.13 14.06 1.11
N GLY A 679 -19.42 13.52 -0.07
CA GLY A 679 -20.72 12.99 -0.44
C GLY A 679 -21.62 14.00 -1.16
N LEU A 680 -21.28 15.29 -1.19
CA LEU A 680 -22.05 16.32 -1.88
C LEU A 680 -21.49 16.56 -3.29
N GLU A 681 -22.37 16.62 -4.29
CA GLU A 681 -21.96 17.08 -5.62
C GLU A 681 -21.64 18.57 -5.59
N SER A 682 -20.53 18.98 -6.19
CA SER A 682 -20.20 20.38 -6.40
C SER A 682 -20.39 20.77 -7.86
N LEU A 683 -21.21 21.78 -8.12
CA LEU A 683 -21.39 22.37 -9.44
C LEU A 683 -20.26 23.33 -9.78
N ALA A 684 -19.50 23.82 -8.78
CA ALA A 684 -18.41 24.75 -8.97
C ALA A 684 -17.36 24.61 -7.84
N GLU A 685 -16.21 24.05 -8.18
CA GLU A 685 -14.97 24.02 -7.42
C GLU A 685 -13.97 24.94 -8.11
N TYR A 686 -13.21 25.72 -7.34
CA TYR A 686 -12.26 26.68 -7.91
C TYR A 686 -10.85 26.39 -7.46
N LEU A 687 -9.91 26.57 -8.39
CA LEU A 687 -8.48 26.50 -8.12
C LEU A 687 -7.72 27.53 -8.95
N GLU A 688 -6.54 27.90 -8.47
CA GLU A 688 -5.55 28.65 -9.25
C GLU A 688 -4.29 27.81 -9.42
N VAL A 689 -3.68 27.92 -10.59
CA VAL A 689 -2.39 27.31 -10.90
C VAL A 689 -1.45 28.34 -11.49
N GLU A 690 -0.19 28.32 -11.07
CA GLU A 690 0.87 29.10 -11.71
C GLU A 690 1.56 28.25 -12.78
N LEU A 691 1.55 28.74 -14.02
CA LEU A 691 2.18 28.12 -15.19
C LEU A 691 3.36 28.97 -15.67
N ASP A 692 4.31 28.31 -16.33
CA ASP A 692 5.30 28.99 -17.16
C ASP A 692 4.66 29.38 -18.50
N GLU A 693 4.41 30.67 -18.67
CA GLU A 693 3.79 31.25 -19.85
C GLU A 693 4.64 31.10 -21.11
N GLY A 694 5.97 31.05 -20.98
CA GLY A 694 6.87 30.82 -22.13
C GLY A 694 6.72 29.42 -22.74
N ARG A 695 6.16 28.47 -21.98
CA ARG A 695 5.99 27.07 -22.36
C ARG A 695 4.53 26.65 -22.49
N ALA A 696 3.60 27.47 -22.03
CA ALA A 696 2.18 27.15 -22.04
C ALA A 696 1.65 27.24 -23.47
N PRO A 697 0.95 26.20 -23.98
CA PRO A 697 0.19 26.33 -25.21
C PRO A 697 -0.97 27.32 -25.03
N GLY A 698 -1.65 27.67 -26.12
CA GLY A 698 -2.83 28.55 -26.07
C GLY A 698 -3.94 27.99 -25.17
N SER A 699 -4.79 28.87 -24.61
CA SER A 699 -5.82 28.50 -23.64
C SER A 699 -6.73 27.35 -24.10
N GLN A 700 -7.14 27.34 -25.38
CA GLN A 700 -7.98 26.27 -25.93
C GLN A 700 -7.29 24.89 -25.85
N GLU A 701 -6.01 24.82 -26.18
CA GLU A 701 -5.25 23.58 -26.11
C GLU A 701 -5.03 23.14 -24.65
N LEU A 702 -4.80 24.08 -23.73
CA LEU A 702 -4.75 23.79 -22.29
C LEU A 702 -6.06 23.13 -21.83
N GLU A 703 -7.22 23.70 -22.20
CA GLU A 703 -8.53 23.16 -21.87
C GLU A 703 -8.74 21.75 -22.44
N GLU A 704 -8.47 21.55 -23.73
CA GLU A 704 -8.65 20.26 -24.41
C GLU A 704 -7.78 19.17 -23.79
N ARG A 705 -6.53 19.49 -23.45
CA ARG A 705 -5.61 18.56 -22.79
C ARG A 705 -6.09 18.20 -21.38
N LEU A 706 -6.56 19.17 -20.60
CA LEU A 706 -7.05 18.92 -19.24
C LEU A 706 -8.36 18.11 -19.23
N ARG A 707 -9.32 18.42 -20.11
CA ARG A 707 -10.59 17.67 -20.22
C ARG A 707 -10.37 16.18 -20.44
N LYS A 708 -9.30 15.78 -21.14
CA LYS A 708 -8.94 14.38 -21.40
C LYS A 708 -8.29 13.67 -20.21
N THR A 709 -7.82 14.40 -19.20
CA THR A 709 -7.06 13.82 -18.07
C THR A 709 -7.78 13.92 -16.74
N LEU A 710 -8.86 14.69 -16.63
CA LEU A 710 -9.67 14.75 -15.41
C LEU A 710 -10.28 13.37 -15.07
N PRO A 711 -10.38 13.02 -13.77
CA PRO A 711 -11.01 11.77 -13.36
C PRO A 711 -12.52 11.77 -13.65
N GLU A 712 -13.11 10.57 -13.71
CA GLU A 712 -14.56 10.40 -13.88
C GLU A 712 -15.34 11.22 -12.83
N GLY A 713 -16.36 11.96 -13.28
CA GLY A 713 -17.15 12.82 -12.41
C GLY A 713 -16.55 14.22 -12.15
N VAL A 714 -15.40 14.56 -12.71
CA VAL A 714 -14.84 15.92 -12.66
C VAL A 714 -14.79 16.54 -14.05
N GLU A 715 -15.33 17.74 -14.20
CA GLU A 715 -15.42 18.42 -15.50
C GLU A 715 -14.86 19.84 -15.43
N LEU A 716 -14.09 20.25 -16.44
CA LEU A 716 -13.69 21.64 -16.62
C LEU A 716 -14.85 22.47 -17.17
N LEU A 717 -15.29 23.46 -16.41
CA LEU A 717 -16.34 24.38 -16.82
C LEU A 717 -15.77 25.66 -17.43
N GLU A 718 -14.65 26.15 -16.89
CA GLU A 718 -14.05 27.42 -17.31
C GLU A 718 -12.57 27.47 -16.98
N LEU A 719 -11.78 28.10 -17.86
CA LEU A 719 -10.37 28.43 -17.67
C LEU A 719 -10.17 29.92 -17.98
N VAL A 720 -9.58 30.65 -17.04
CA VAL A 720 -9.30 32.09 -17.19
C VAL A 720 -7.83 32.36 -16.91
N ARG A 721 -7.16 33.08 -17.81
CA ARG A 721 -5.84 33.67 -17.56
C ARG A 721 -6.02 34.89 -16.66
N CYS A 722 -5.41 34.90 -15.48
CA CYS A 722 -5.57 36.00 -14.54
C CYS A 722 -4.70 37.20 -14.93
N GLY A 723 -5.30 38.40 -14.89
CA GLY A 723 -4.56 39.64 -15.11
C GLY A 723 -3.62 39.98 -13.97
N HIS A 724 -2.66 40.87 -14.25
CA HIS A 724 -1.68 41.32 -13.27
C HIS A 724 -2.37 41.99 -12.06
N GLY A 725 -1.99 41.59 -10.84
CA GLY A 725 -2.51 42.19 -9.60
C GLY A 725 -3.88 41.70 -9.13
N GLN A 726 -4.52 40.74 -9.82
CA GLN A 726 -5.78 40.17 -9.35
C GLN A 726 -5.63 39.52 -7.95
N PRO A 727 -6.60 39.72 -7.02
CA PRO A 727 -6.57 39.11 -5.70
C PRO A 727 -6.53 37.57 -5.76
N SER A 728 -5.88 36.93 -4.79
CA SER A 728 -5.88 35.46 -4.68
C SER A 728 -7.29 34.89 -4.50
N LEU A 729 -7.47 33.63 -4.89
CA LEU A 729 -8.76 32.93 -4.75
C LEU A 729 -9.34 33.04 -3.34
N SER A 730 -8.51 32.83 -2.31
CA SER A 730 -8.91 32.89 -0.89
C SER A 730 -9.47 34.24 -0.44
N ARG A 731 -9.12 35.35 -1.10
CA ARG A 731 -9.65 36.68 -0.79
C ARG A 731 -10.98 36.97 -1.49
N GLN A 732 -11.34 36.15 -2.48
CA GLN A 732 -12.52 36.37 -3.31
C GLN A 732 -13.69 35.44 -2.97
N VAL A 733 -13.45 34.30 -2.32
CA VAL A 733 -14.54 33.42 -1.87
C VAL A 733 -15.27 34.05 -0.68
N ARG A 734 -16.53 34.48 -0.90
CA ARG A 734 -17.35 35.12 0.14
C ARG A 734 -18.39 34.17 0.74
N ALA A 735 -18.95 33.27 -0.05
CA ALA A 735 -20.04 32.40 0.39
C ALA A 735 -20.04 31.02 -0.28
N ILE A 736 -20.78 30.09 0.31
CA ILE A 736 -21.10 28.77 -0.28
C ILE A 736 -22.61 28.68 -0.50
N ARG A 737 -23.06 28.27 -1.69
CA ARG A 737 -24.46 27.93 -1.96
C ARG A 737 -24.69 26.45 -1.84
N TYR A 738 -25.83 26.11 -1.27
CA TYR A 738 -26.34 24.77 -1.24
C TYR A 738 -27.71 24.77 -1.91
N ARG A 739 -27.95 23.76 -2.75
CA ARG A 739 -29.29 23.39 -3.20
C ARG A 739 -29.72 22.18 -2.39
N LEU A 740 -30.55 22.43 -1.39
CA LEU A 740 -31.08 21.40 -0.50
C LEU A 740 -32.33 20.81 -1.13
N GLU A 741 -32.26 19.57 -1.61
CA GLU A 741 -33.41 18.83 -2.12
C GLU A 741 -33.97 17.94 -1.00
N PHE A 742 -35.26 18.04 -0.70
CA PHE A 742 -35.93 17.33 0.40
C PHE A 742 -36.74 16.13 -0.12
N GLY A 743 -36.68 15.02 0.61
CA GLY A 743 -37.41 13.79 0.26
C GLY A 743 -38.79 13.66 0.92
N GLY A 744 -39.47 12.55 0.65
CA GLY A 744 -40.67 12.13 1.38
C GLY A 744 -41.95 12.90 1.01
N LYS A 745 -42.72 13.33 2.03
CA LYS A 745 -43.99 14.08 1.86
C LYS A 745 -43.79 15.59 1.65
N ALA A 746 -42.55 16.04 1.52
CA ALA A 746 -42.25 17.45 1.29
C ALA A 746 -42.88 17.94 -0.02
N ASN A 747 -43.60 19.06 0.06
CA ASN A 747 -44.17 19.76 -1.09
C ASN A 747 -43.92 21.26 -0.93
N SER A 748 -44.11 22.01 -2.03
CA SER A 748 -43.74 23.42 -2.12
C SER A 748 -44.43 24.27 -1.07
N LYS A 749 -45.69 23.96 -0.75
CA LYS A 749 -46.48 24.66 0.26
C LYS A 749 -45.94 24.43 1.67
N MET A 750 -45.71 23.17 2.05
CA MET A 750 -45.17 22.81 3.37
C MET A 750 -43.77 23.40 3.57
N LEU A 751 -42.94 23.37 2.54
CA LEU A 751 -41.59 23.93 2.56
C LEU A 751 -41.61 25.46 2.74
N ALA A 752 -42.46 26.15 1.98
CA ALA A 752 -42.64 27.60 2.12
C ALA A 752 -43.14 27.99 3.52
N GLU A 753 -44.13 27.26 4.06
CA GLU A 753 -44.65 27.50 5.42
C GLU A 753 -43.56 27.32 6.49
N GLN A 754 -42.78 26.23 6.44
CA GLN A 754 -41.70 25.98 7.39
C GLN A 754 -40.55 26.99 7.28
N LEU A 755 -40.20 27.41 6.07
CA LEU A 755 -39.19 28.44 5.84
C LEU A 755 -39.61 29.79 6.44
N GLU A 756 -40.86 30.21 6.25
CA GLU A 756 -41.37 31.44 6.84
C GLU A 756 -41.41 31.37 8.37
N GLN A 757 -41.84 30.24 8.93
CA GLN A 757 -41.78 30.01 10.39
C GLN A 757 -40.35 30.08 10.93
N LEU A 758 -39.37 29.49 10.22
CA LEU A 758 -37.97 29.51 10.62
C LEU A 758 -37.37 30.93 10.56
N LYS A 759 -37.66 31.70 9.50
CA LYS A 759 -37.20 33.09 9.34
C LYS A 759 -37.71 34.03 10.44
N GLN A 760 -38.89 33.75 11.00
CA GLN A 760 -39.46 34.53 12.11
C GLN A 760 -38.75 34.29 13.45
N ARG A 761 -38.02 33.18 13.62
CA ARG A 761 -37.29 32.89 14.86
C ARG A 761 -36.09 33.83 15.02
N PRO A 762 -35.86 34.45 16.19
CA PRO A 762 -34.76 35.39 16.41
C PRO A 762 -33.38 34.73 16.28
N ALA A 763 -33.25 33.45 16.61
CA ALA A 763 -32.02 32.66 16.53
C ALA A 763 -32.30 31.24 15.99
N TRP A 764 -31.30 30.62 15.38
CA TRP A 764 -31.34 29.27 14.82
C TRP A 764 -30.31 28.37 15.53
N PRO A 765 -30.59 27.92 16.77
CA PRO A 765 -29.65 27.13 17.54
C PRO A 765 -29.55 25.71 17.00
N VAL A 766 -28.32 25.22 16.80
CA VAL A 766 -28.03 23.83 16.47
C VAL A 766 -26.91 23.28 17.36
N GLU A 767 -27.05 22.02 17.77
CA GLU A 767 -26.07 21.37 18.64
C GLU A 767 -24.99 20.65 17.85
N ARG A 768 -23.73 20.88 18.24
CA ARG A 768 -22.55 20.23 17.65
C ARG A 768 -21.76 19.49 18.70
N LYS A 769 -21.71 18.17 18.56
CA LYS A 769 -20.80 17.33 19.34
C LYS A 769 -19.38 17.47 18.80
N GLY A 770 -18.47 17.96 19.64
CA GLY A 770 -17.03 17.97 19.37
C GLY A 770 -16.26 17.10 20.36
N ARG A 771 -14.95 16.96 20.14
CA ARG A 771 -14.05 16.21 21.05
C ARG A 771 -14.03 16.71 22.50
N ARG A 772 -14.48 17.95 22.76
CA ARG A 772 -14.53 18.58 24.10
C ARG A 772 -15.97 18.77 24.62
N GLY A 773 -16.94 18.01 24.10
CA GLY A 773 -18.35 18.10 24.47
C GLY A 773 -19.23 18.78 23.40
N THR A 774 -20.50 18.99 23.74
CA THR A 774 -21.50 19.61 22.86
C THR A 774 -21.42 21.14 22.94
N ARG A 775 -21.49 21.82 21.79
CA ARG A 775 -21.59 23.28 21.69
C ARG A 775 -22.82 23.65 20.89
N THR A 776 -23.57 24.64 21.34
CA THR A 776 -24.70 25.21 20.59
C THR A 776 -24.21 26.38 19.76
N LEU A 777 -24.55 26.39 18.47
CA LEU A 777 -24.20 27.45 17.53
C LEU A 777 -25.49 28.08 16.99
N ASP A 778 -25.58 29.41 16.98
CA ASP A 778 -26.65 30.12 16.29
C ASP A 778 -26.25 30.33 14.82
N ILE A 779 -26.74 29.47 13.94
CA ILE A 779 -26.33 29.47 12.53
C ILE A 779 -26.98 30.59 11.71
N ARG A 780 -28.00 31.29 12.24
CA ARG A 780 -28.66 32.39 11.53
C ARG A 780 -27.68 33.48 11.11
N LYS A 781 -26.68 33.75 11.95
CA LYS A 781 -25.65 34.79 11.73
C LYS A 781 -24.75 34.52 10.52
N ALA A 782 -24.78 33.30 9.99
CA ALA A 782 -23.96 32.86 8.88
C ALA A 782 -24.75 32.67 7.58
N VAL A 783 -26.07 32.80 7.62
CA VAL A 783 -26.93 32.53 6.46
C VAL A 783 -27.35 33.84 5.80
N SER A 784 -26.87 34.09 4.58
CA SER A 784 -27.19 35.28 3.79
C SER A 784 -28.44 35.09 2.93
N VAL A 785 -28.69 33.86 2.46
CA VAL A 785 -29.87 33.51 1.64
C VAL A 785 -30.48 32.22 2.16
N LEU A 786 -31.81 32.22 2.33
CA LEU A 786 -32.60 31.02 2.56
C LEU A 786 -33.97 31.19 1.88
N ARG A 787 -34.17 30.53 0.75
CA ARG A 787 -35.41 30.68 -0.05
C ARG A 787 -35.74 29.41 -0.84
N PRO A 788 -37.03 29.18 -1.19
CA PRO A 788 -37.37 28.09 -2.10
C PRO A 788 -36.73 28.31 -3.47
N VAL A 789 -36.47 27.21 -4.19
CA VAL A 789 -35.98 27.25 -5.58
C VAL A 789 -37.17 27.33 -6.53
N ASP A 790 -37.18 28.35 -7.40
CA ASP A 790 -38.26 28.53 -8.37
C ASP A 790 -38.39 27.34 -9.33
N GLY A 791 -39.62 26.83 -9.50
CA GLY A 791 -39.94 25.72 -10.40
C GLY A 791 -39.61 24.32 -9.85
N ASP A 792 -39.05 24.20 -8.65
CA ASP A 792 -38.80 22.92 -7.99
C ASP A 792 -39.62 22.81 -6.69
N MET A 793 -40.48 21.80 -6.63
CA MET A 793 -41.48 21.66 -5.58
C MET A 793 -40.91 21.26 -4.21
N ALA A 794 -39.64 20.86 -4.13
CA ALA A 794 -39.04 20.37 -2.88
C ALA A 794 -37.58 20.78 -2.67
N ALA A 795 -37.18 21.98 -3.14
CA ALA A 795 -35.81 22.45 -3.01
C ALA A 795 -35.68 23.84 -2.37
N VAL A 796 -34.61 24.02 -1.58
CA VAL A 796 -34.24 25.28 -0.93
C VAL A 796 -32.84 25.69 -1.35
N GLU A 797 -32.67 26.96 -1.69
CA GLU A 797 -31.38 27.60 -1.82
C GLU A 797 -30.94 28.15 -0.46
N LEU A 798 -29.77 27.71 -0.01
CA LEU A 798 -29.11 28.17 1.21
C LEU A 798 -27.77 28.78 0.82
N GLU A 799 -27.51 30.02 1.21
CA GLU A 799 -26.20 30.66 1.05
C GLU A 799 -25.59 30.95 2.43
N VAL A 800 -24.35 30.49 2.61
CA VAL A 800 -23.58 30.61 3.84
C VAL A 800 -22.42 31.56 3.63
N ASP A 801 -22.39 32.66 4.38
CA ASP A 801 -21.30 33.64 4.40
C ASP A 801 -20.11 33.10 5.22
N LEU A 802 -18.98 32.95 4.53
CA LEU A 802 -17.74 32.42 5.12
C LEU A 802 -17.03 33.44 6.02
N SER A 803 -17.34 34.74 5.90
CA SER A 803 -16.75 35.79 6.75
C SER A 803 -17.26 35.74 8.20
N SER A 804 -18.41 35.09 8.43
CA SER A 804 -19.01 34.93 9.76
C SER A 804 -18.19 34.05 10.73
N GLY A 805 -17.25 33.26 10.21
CA GLY A 805 -16.48 32.28 10.99
C GLY A 805 -17.30 31.05 11.43
N LEU A 806 -18.59 31.00 11.11
CA LEU A 806 -19.49 29.87 11.32
C LEU A 806 -19.60 29.05 10.04
N SER A 807 -19.83 27.74 10.17
CA SER A 807 -19.99 26.83 9.03
C SER A 807 -21.23 25.95 9.21
N PRO A 808 -22.45 26.51 9.03
CA PRO A 808 -23.70 25.76 8.99
C PRO A 808 -23.61 24.60 7.99
N ARG A 809 -24.12 23.43 8.39
CA ARG A 809 -24.25 22.28 7.50
C ARG A 809 -25.65 22.27 6.86
N PRO A 810 -25.80 21.66 5.67
CA PRO A 810 -27.11 21.29 5.11
C PRO A 810 -28.04 20.61 6.14
N GLU A 811 -27.49 19.69 6.93
CA GLU A 811 -28.26 18.94 7.93
C GLU A 811 -28.77 19.81 9.07
N ASP A 812 -28.03 20.86 9.42
CA ASP A 812 -28.43 21.80 10.48
C ASP A 812 -29.72 22.54 10.06
N VAL A 813 -29.85 22.90 8.78
CA VAL A 813 -31.05 23.56 8.23
C VAL A 813 -32.20 22.57 8.07
N ALA A 814 -31.89 21.34 7.65
CA ALA A 814 -32.89 20.27 7.53
C ALA A 814 -33.53 19.93 8.89
N GLU A 815 -32.72 19.84 9.95
CA GLU A 815 -33.17 19.63 11.33
C GLU A 815 -34.09 20.77 11.79
N LEU A 816 -33.72 22.02 11.53
CA LEU A 816 -34.53 23.19 11.89
C LEU A 816 -35.88 23.26 11.17
N LEU A 817 -35.94 22.75 9.94
CA LEU A 817 -37.17 22.63 9.13
C LEU A 817 -37.98 21.38 9.48
N GLY A 818 -37.45 20.45 10.28
CA GLY A 818 -38.09 19.18 10.59
C GLY A 818 -38.28 18.29 9.36
N MET A 819 -37.37 18.39 8.38
CA MET A 819 -37.46 17.67 7.11
C MET A 819 -36.19 16.85 6.85
N GLU A 820 -36.34 15.73 6.14
CA GLU A 820 -35.20 14.92 5.72
C GLU A 820 -34.70 15.33 4.33
N LEU A 821 -33.39 15.51 4.21
CA LEU A 821 -32.74 15.74 2.93
C LEU A 821 -32.82 14.47 2.08
N SER A 822 -33.06 14.65 0.78
CA SER A 822 -32.88 13.58 -0.19
C SER A 822 -31.41 13.17 -0.27
N SER A 823 -31.13 11.96 -0.72
CA SER A 823 -29.75 11.47 -0.93
C SER A 823 -28.99 12.21 -2.04
N ALA A 824 -29.65 13.10 -2.80
CA ALA A 824 -29.13 13.80 -3.97
C ALA A 824 -28.80 15.28 -3.69
N LEU A 825 -28.07 15.56 -2.60
CA LEU A 825 -27.69 16.94 -2.28
C LEU A 825 -26.67 17.50 -3.29
N LYS A 826 -27.04 18.61 -3.93
CA LYS A 826 -26.20 19.37 -4.87
C LYS A 826 -25.75 20.69 -4.21
N LEU A 827 -24.49 21.06 -4.40
CA LEU A 827 -23.86 22.25 -3.84
C LEU A 827 -23.22 23.07 -4.96
N GLU A 828 -23.27 24.39 -4.89
CA GLU A 828 -22.57 25.29 -5.81
C GLU A 828 -21.83 26.36 -5.01
N LEU A 829 -20.54 26.61 -5.24
CA LEU A 829 -19.88 27.76 -4.61
C LEU A 829 -20.33 29.05 -5.32
N VAL A 830 -20.80 30.05 -4.55
CA VAL A 830 -21.19 31.36 -5.12
C VAL A 830 -19.98 32.25 -5.26
N PHE A 831 -19.80 32.78 -6.46
CA PHE A 831 -18.82 33.81 -6.77
C PHE A 831 -19.51 35.07 -7.27
N GLU A 832 -18.85 36.22 -7.09
CA GLU A 832 -19.21 37.41 -7.86
C GLU A 832 -18.84 37.19 -9.35
N PRO A 833 -19.63 37.74 -10.31
CA PRO A 833 -19.37 37.57 -11.74
C PRO A 833 -17.99 38.07 -12.18
N TRP A 834 -17.39 37.35 -13.13
CA TRP A 834 -15.99 37.47 -13.56
C TRP A 834 -15.81 38.52 -14.67
N ARG A 835 -14.65 39.18 -14.70
CA ARG A 835 -14.14 39.87 -15.89
C ARG A 835 -12.84 39.19 -16.33
N ALA A 836 -12.84 38.66 -17.56
CA ALA A 836 -11.62 38.26 -18.25
C ALA A 836 -10.71 39.50 -18.46
N GLU A 837 -9.40 39.31 -18.64
CA GLU A 837 -8.60 40.35 -19.28
C GLU A 837 -9.22 40.64 -20.66
N ALA A 838 -9.41 41.93 -20.94
CA ALA A 838 -9.93 42.40 -22.22
C ALA A 838 -8.94 42.16 -23.35
#